data_AF-A0A353V776-F1
#
_entry.id   AF-A0A353V776-F1
#
_cell.length_a   1.000
_cell.length_b   1.000
_cell.length_c   1.000
_cell.angle_alpha   90.00
_cell.angle_beta   90.00
_cell.angle_gamma   90.00
#
_symmetry.space_group_name_H-M   'P 1'
#
loop_
_entity.id
_entity.type
_entity.pdbx_description
1 polymer ?
#
loop_
_entity_poly.entity_id
_entity_poly.type
_entity_poly.pdbx_seq_one_letter_code
_entity_poly.pdbx_strand_id
1 'polypeptide(L)'
;PEGRGRRTYYPKIGDGEAVQHFVAEGTWWERLRFRGSRLRSDILTDAIYRDYAAALLPRAVGYSAALLDYFFRGRLDVELEADPGDPSTLTLRGTNLSPEALEDGTLALYTEGVDGRRLQATALGPVTLAGIAAGAPLPAARFRLAGEAERLVAVYRGALGDETAPADGRFPGAVIGRVLGGTRVEEVFLDGDRWNLRTPRGVFPLPLTRSEFEAVKWGDAPDLLVGRTPFGPDQPNRVVAWQLARRPGTAEPATDADGLVRLTLKREAPLPFGMPLGTTLRVRQTRRYGQRLLRVETTRHLVWNETEHAYLRRGIEFTIADPLVLVPEQPVTYAFDVPITLERAKGILFGAPPYADYFWDIFDIGADRSGRLLALVIVSLTEPSVPAQTFPVYNVSSAGPYVHSTAAVPPVFPSSPNTFLWALIDLGQGAVVASTAEPVVTLTLAEATGPEPGLSVYLPDGRSGFLGRDTSIYHGGDRDGEVEGPGAWSFARFLPPSTTLLTVTEMRTDSGFRDVTLEGFLEPTLRAALADAGSRLHFEVTGTPTSHTYVYGCETFFPPTNCSAIRVAGTSWEVTAAPLELTDVVRARGAEGAERLALLADGRVFAWEPAAARADLRAAPGGEFAYLSAAAGRNALVTFGVFRPERISRAFVPLEGAGDAVSFDDPEIAFTVLAPDHLYHAPTGRFHRPATPPARLPLPAPLVEAPGTHPGDYHAIRLP
;
A
#
# COMPACT_ATOMS: atom_id res chain seq x y z
N PRO A 1 -39.09 -35.81 -50.66
CA PRO A 1 -38.28 -36.03 -51.89
C PRO A 1 -39.05 -35.57 -53.14
N GLU A 2 -38.65 -34.44 -53.72
CA GLU A 2 -39.19 -33.96 -55.00
C GLU A 2 -38.86 -34.98 -56.10
N GLY A 3 -39.88 -35.63 -56.65
CA GLY A 3 -39.75 -36.67 -57.66
C GLY A 3 -39.17 -36.11 -58.97
N ARG A 4 -38.45 -36.96 -59.71
CA ARG A 4 -37.65 -36.70 -60.94
C ARG A 4 -38.40 -36.12 -62.16
N GLY A 5 -39.57 -35.50 -62.00
CA GLY A 5 -40.28 -34.76 -63.05
C GLY A 5 -40.06 -33.25 -62.91
N ARG A 6 -39.92 -32.54 -64.03
CA ARG A 6 -39.73 -31.07 -64.07
C ARG A 6 -41.07 -30.39 -63.66
N ARG A 7 -41.25 -30.15 -62.37
CA ARG A 7 -42.47 -29.52 -61.80
C ARG A 7 -42.57 -28.06 -62.25
N THR A 8 -43.75 -27.64 -62.72
CA THR A 8 -44.02 -26.25 -63.11
C THR A 8 -44.34 -25.41 -61.88
N TYR A 9 -43.65 -24.27 -61.75
CA TYR A 9 -43.93 -23.24 -60.74
C TYR A 9 -44.51 -22.01 -61.40
N TYR A 10 -45.47 -21.39 -60.73
CA TYR A 10 -46.07 -20.13 -61.16
C TYR A 10 -45.50 -18.99 -60.31
N PRO A 11 -44.91 -17.95 -60.93
CA PRO A 11 -44.44 -16.78 -60.22
C PRO A 11 -45.57 -15.78 -59.96
N LYS A 12 -45.43 -14.99 -58.89
CA LYS A 12 -46.22 -13.77 -58.67
C LYS A 12 -45.39 -12.58 -59.15
N ILE A 13 -45.86 -11.88 -60.20
CA ILE A 13 -45.17 -10.75 -60.83
C ILE A 13 -46.02 -9.45 -60.88
N GLY A 14 -47.25 -9.51 -60.38
CA GLY A 14 -48.16 -8.36 -60.28
C GLY A 14 -47.96 -7.58 -58.98
N ASP A 15 -49.05 -7.17 -58.34
CA ASP A 15 -49.01 -6.28 -57.17
C ASP A 15 -48.18 -6.82 -55.99
N GLY A 16 -47.34 -5.93 -55.44
CA GLY A 16 -46.48 -6.21 -54.29
C GLY A 16 -45.13 -6.86 -54.68
N GLU A 17 -44.53 -7.59 -53.75
CA GLU A 17 -43.23 -8.23 -53.98
C GLU A 17 -43.36 -9.40 -54.97
N ALA A 18 -42.39 -9.48 -55.88
CA ALA A 18 -42.30 -10.55 -56.86
C ALA A 18 -41.76 -11.82 -56.20
N VAL A 19 -42.44 -12.96 -56.40
CA VAL A 19 -42.06 -14.26 -55.83
C VAL A 19 -41.93 -15.28 -56.96
N GLN A 20 -40.73 -15.83 -57.13
CA GLN A 20 -40.40 -16.70 -58.26
C GLN A 20 -41.14 -18.05 -58.17
N HIS A 21 -41.18 -18.65 -56.99
CA HIS A 21 -41.96 -19.85 -56.70
C HIS A 21 -43.15 -19.48 -55.79
N PHE A 22 -44.26 -18.99 -56.35
CA PHE A 22 -45.45 -18.63 -55.57
C PHE A 22 -46.35 -19.85 -55.30
N VAL A 23 -46.60 -20.66 -56.33
CA VAL A 23 -47.38 -21.90 -56.21
C VAL A 23 -46.94 -22.92 -57.27
N ALA A 24 -47.07 -24.21 -56.99
CA ALA A 24 -46.70 -25.27 -57.92
C ALA A 24 -47.89 -26.17 -58.25
N GLU A 25 -47.81 -26.79 -59.43
CA GLU A 25 -48.77 -27.79 -59.87
C GLU A 25 -48.76 -29.02 -58.95
N GLY A 26 -49.94 -29.39 -58.46
CA GLY A 26 -50.16 -30.59 -57.65
C GLY A 26 -49.98 -31.88 -58.43
N THR A 27 -49.75 -32.97 -57.71
CA THR A 27 -49.37 -34.29 -58.26
C THR A 27 -50.39 -34.87 -59.27
N TRP A 28 -51.64 -34.39 -59.26
CA TRP A 28 -52.72 -34.86 -60.14
C TRP A 28 -53.02 -33.89 -61.29
N TRP A 29 -52.30 -32.79 -61.41
CA TRP A 29 -52.61 -31.69 -62.32
C TRP A 29 -52.72 -32.13 -63.79
N GLU A 30 -51.75 -32.88 -64.33
CA GLU A 30 -51.80 -33.38 -65.71
C GLU A 30 -52.99 -34.34 -65.95
N ARG A 31 -53.29 -35.21 -64.99
CA ARG A 31 -54.42 -36.17 -65.07
C ARG A 31 -55.79 -35.50 -64.98
N LEU A 32 -55.91 -34.42 -64.22
CA LEU A 32 -57.16 -33.65 -64.06
C LEU A 32 -57.42 -32.75 -65.28
N ARG A 33 -56.35 -32.19 -65.88
CA ARG A 33 -56.43 -31.37 -67.10
C ARG A 33 -56.93 -32.17 -68.31
N PHE A 34 -56.55 -33.44 -68.42
CA PHE A 34 -56.99 -34.34 -69.51
C PHE A 34 -58.49 -34.70 -69.46
N ARG A 35 -59.17 -34.49 -68.32
CA ARG A 35 -60.62 -34.78 -68.15
C ARG A 35 -61.52 -33.53 -68.26
N GLY A 36 -61.01 -32.40 -68.72
CA GLY A 36 -61.80 -31.16 -68.87
C GLY A 36 -62.22 -30.51 -67.54
N SER A 37 -61.68 -30.98 -66.40
CA SER A 37 -61.95 -30.40 -65.09
C SER A 37 -61.16 -29.10 -64.90
N ARG A 38 -61.85 -28.04 -64.45
CA ARG A 38 -61.23 -26.77 -64.05
C ARG A 38 -60.62 -26.80 -62.64
N LEU A 39 -60.57 -27.96 -61.98
CA LEU A 39 -60.03 -28.09 -60.63
C LEU A 39 -58.50 -27.95 -60.65
N ARG A 40 -58.00 -26.77 -60.26
CA ARG A 40 -56.60 -26.53 -59.90
C ARG A 40 -56.28 -27.24 -58.59
N SER A 41 -55.37 -28.21 -58.64
CA SER A 41 -54.70 -28.73 -57.43
C SER A 41 -53.39 -27.97 -57.27
N ASP A 42 -53.42 -26.88 -56.53
CA ASP A 42 -52.25 -26.07 -56.24
C ASP A 42 -51.59 -26.59 -54.96
N ILE A 43 -50.25 -26.73 -54.94
CA ILE A 43 -49.51 -27.23 -53.77
C ILE A 43 -48.35 -26.31 -53.39
N LEU A 44 -48.00 -26.35 -52.10
CA LEU A 44 -46.80 -25.73 -51.54
C LEU A 44 -45.67 -26.77 -51.44
N THR A 45 -44.45 -26.35 -51.74
CA THR A 45 -43.26 -27.22 -51.83
C THR A 45 -42.09 -26.55 -51.12
N ASP A 46 -41.00 -27.28 -50.87
CA ASP A 46 -39.83 -26.75 -50.17
C ASP A 46 -39.21 -25.53 -50.86
N ALA A 47 -39.22 -25.48 -52.21
CA ALA A 47 -38.77 -24.31 -52.95
C ALA A 47 -39.68 -23.08 -52.75
N ILE A 48 -40.99 -23.28 -52.65
CA ILE A 48 -41.97 -22.21 -52.35
C ILE A 48 -41.81 -21.74 -50.91
N TYR A 49 -41.70 -22.67 -49.96
CA TYR A 49 -41.44 -22.33 -48.55
C TYR A 49 -40.11 -21.59 -48.38
N ARG A 50 -39.08 -21.92 -49.18
CA ARG A 50 -37.80 -21.20 -49.19
C ARG A 50 -37.94 -19.76 -49.70
N ASP A 51 -38.64 -19.54 -50.82
CA ASP A 51 -38.88 -18.20 -51.35
C ASP A 51 -39.73 -17.35 -50.38
N TYR A 52 -40.77 -17.95 -49.79
CA TYR A 52 -41.61 -17.29 -48.79
C TYR A 52 -40.80 -16.96 -47.53
N ALA A 53 -39.99 -17.89 -47.05
CA ALA A 53 -39.13 -17.66 -45.90
C ALA A 53 -38.10 -16.56 -46.18
N ALA A 54 -37.49 -16.55 -47.37
CA ALA A 54 -36.52 -15.53 -47.78
C ALA A 54 -37.13 -14.12 -47.85
N ALA A 55 -38.41 -14.00 -48.23
CA ALA A 55 -39.10 -12.70 -48.28
C ALA A 55 -39.71 -12.29 -46.92
N LEU A 56 -40.37 -13.22 -46.23
CA LEU A 56 -41.19 -12.92 -45.05
C LEU A 56 -40.39 -12.93 -43.75
N LEU A 57 -39.41 -13.82 -43.57
CA LEU A 57 -38.67 -13.89 -42.30
C LEU A 57 -37.84 -12.63 -42.04
N PRO A 58 -37.07 -12.07 -43.00
CA PRO A 58 -36.33 -10.82 -42.75
C PRO A 58 -37.26 -9.65 -42.40
N ARG A 59 -38.43 -9.58 -43.03
CA ARG A 59 -39.45 -8.55 -42.74
C ARG A 59 -40.09 -8.77 -41.38
N ALA A 60 -40.45 -10.00 -41.02
CA ALA A 60 -40.99 -10.32 -39.71
C ALA A 60 -39.99 -9.97 -38.60
N VAL A 61 -38.71 -10.33 -38.78
CA VAL A 61 -37.62 -9.95 -37.87
C VAL A 61 -37.47 -8.42 -37.81
N GLY A 62 -37.49 -7.74 -38.95
CA GLY A 62 -37.42 -6.27 -39.02
C GLY A 62 -38.59 -5.58 -38.32
N TYR A 63 -39.82 -6.06 -38.53
CA TYR A 63 -41.01 -5.56 -37.83
C TYR A 63 -40.94 -5.82 -36.33
N SER A 64 -40.51 -7.01 -35.90
CA SER A 64 -40.34 -7.31 -34.47
C SER A 64 -39.26 -6.45 -33.82
N ALA A 65 -38.14 -6.21 -34.50
CA ALA A 65 -37.09 -5.30 -34.01
C ALA A 65 -37.59 -3.86 -33.91
N ALA A 66 -38.22 -3.33 -34.97
CA ALA A 66 -38.77 -1.98 -34.99
C ALA A 66 -39.88 -1.77 -33.94
N LEU A 67 -40.69 -2.80 -33.67
CA LEU A 67 -41.72 -2.76 -32.62
C LEU A 67 -41.08 -2.63 -31.23
N LEU A 68 -40.00 -3.38 -30.95
CA LEU A 68 -39.26 -3.27 -29.69
C LEU A 68 -38.59 -1.90 -29.56
N ASP A 69 -37.94 -1.42 -30.62
CA ASP A 69 -37.34 -0.08 -30.63
C ASP A 69 -38.39 0.99 -30.35
N TYR A 70 -39.58 0.89 -30.94
CA TYR A 70 -40.68 1.82 -30.71
C TYR A 70 -41.21 1.81 -29.26
N PHE A 71 -41.41 0.63 -28.66
CA PHE A 71 -41.91 0.55 -27.28
C PHE A 71 -40.88 0.97 -26.22
N PHE A 72 -39.59 0.80 -26.49
CA PHE A 72 -38.49 1.15 -25.57
C PHE A 72 -37.71 2.39 -26.00
N ARG A 73 -38.30 3.26 -26.86
CA ARG A 73 -37.64 4.47 -27.35
C ARG A 73 -37.49 5.57 -26.30
N GLY A 74 -38.33 5.57 -25.28
CA GLY A 74 -38.25 6.55 -24.19
C GLY A 74 -37.01 6.35 -23.33
N ARG A 75 -36.26 7.44 -23.07
CA ARG A 75 -35.02 7.42 -22.29
C ARG A 75 -34.93 8.63 -21.37
N LEU A 76 -34.59 8.38 -20.12
CA LEU A 76 -34.30 9.41 -19.12
C LEU A 76 -32.86 9.25 -18.64
N ASP A 77 -32.17 10.37 -18.53
CA ASP A 77 -30.94 10.47 -17.75
C ASP A 77 -31.25 11.30 -16.51
N VAL A 78 -31.23 10.66 -15.35
CA VAL A 78 -31.65 11.27 -14.09
C VAL A 78 -30.64 10.96 -13.01
N GLU A 79 -30.49 11.92 -12.10
CA GLU A 79 -29.62 11.87 -10.95
C GLU A 79 -30.40 12.29 -9.70
N LEU A 80 -29.93 11.79 -8.55
CA LEU A 80 -30.51 12.11 -7.25
C LEU A 80 -29.47 12.77 -6.36
N GLU A 81 -29.91 13.83 -5.70
CA GLU A 81 -29.17 14.56 -4.70
C GLU A 81 -29.93 14.50 -3.37
N ALA A 82 -29.29 13.99 -2.32
CA ALA A 82 -29.87 13.93 -0.99
C ALA A 82 -29.80 15.30 -0.32
N ASP A 83 -30.84 15.68 0.40
CA ASP A 83 -30.86 16.90 1.20
C ASP A 83 -29.86 16.76 2.37
N PRO A 84 -28.91 17.69 2.55
CA PRO A 84 -27.92 17.62 3.62
C PRO A 84 -28.53 17.58 5.04
N GLY A 85 -29.71 18.19 5.22
CA GLY A 85 -30.41 18.21 6.50
C GLY A 85 -31.30 16.99 6.75
N ASP A 86 -31.75 16.32 5.68
CA ASP A 86 -32.63 15.15 5.75
C ASP A 86 -32.36 14.18 4.57
N PRO A 87 -31.54 13.13 4.77
CA PRO A 87 -31.21 12.15 3.74
C PRO A 87 -32.40 11.36 3.20
N SER A 88 -33.56 11.41 3.87
CA SER A 88 -34.80 10.80 3.36
C SER A 88 -35.48 11.66 2.29
N THR A 89 -35.04 12.91 2.12
CA THR A 89 -35.53 13.84 1.10
C THR A 89 -34.54 13.91 -0.05
N LEU A 90 -34.98 13.60 -1.27
CA LEU A 90 -34.17 13.60 -2.49
C LEU A 90 -34.68 14.64 -3.49
N THR A 91 -33.75 15.29 -4.19
CA THR A 91 -34.02 16.11 -5.37
C THR A 91 -33.61 15.34 -6.61
N LEU A 92 -34.57 15.08 -7.50
CA LEU A 92 -34.35 14.48 -8.80
C LEU A 92 -34.09 15.58 -9.83
N ARG A 93 -32.98 15.45 -10.55
CA ARG A 93 -32.61 16.29 -11.71
C ARG A 93 -32.28 15.38 -12.89
N GLY A 94 -32.37 15.88 -14.10
CA GLY A 94 -32.04 15.06 -15.26
C GLY A 94 -32.33 15.72 -16.59
N THR A 95 -32.29 14.93 -17.65
CA THR A 95 -32.46 15.33 -19.05
C THR A 95 -33.33 14.31 -19.78
N ASN A 96 -34.20 14.78 -20.68
CA ASN A 96 -34.89 13.91 -21.63
C ASN A 96 -33.91 13.42 -22.70
N LEU A 97 -33.58 12.13 -22.72
CA LEU A 97 -32.77 11.51 -23.78
C LEU A 97 -33.60 10.72 -24.79
N SER A 98 -34.92 10.80 -24.70
CA SER A 98 -35.82 10.25 -25.70
C SER A 98 -35.64 11.02 -27.01
N PRO A 99 -35.87 10.38 -28.18
CA PRO A 99 -35.81 11.07 -29.47
C PRO A 99 -36.93 12.10 -29.65
N GLU A 100 -37.98 12.04 -28.83
CA GLU A 100 -39.19 12.88 -28.90
C GLU A 100 -39.40 13.63 -27.58
N ALA A 101 -40.27 14.65 -27.62
CA ALA A 101 -40.60 15.45 -26.44
C ALA A 101 -41.43 14.66 -25.41
N LEU A 102 -41.16 14.89 -24.12
CA LEU A 102 -42.03 14.43 -23.03
C LEU A 102 -43.18 15.43 -22.90
N GLU A 103 -44.36 15.03 -23.33
CA GLU A 103 -45.56 15.85 -23.27
C GLU A 103 -46.25 15.71 -21.90
N ASP A 104 -47.53 16.07 -21.81
CA ASP A 104 -48.32 16.04 -20.58
C ASP A 104 -48.17 14.71 -19.84
N GLY A 105 -47.54 14.79 -18.66
CA GLY A 105 -47.21 13.62 -17.87
C GLY A 105 -46.77 13.95 -16.45
N THR A 106 -46.43 12.90 -15.71
CA THR A 106 -46.02 12.99 -14.31
C THR A 106 -44.75 12.19 -14.04
N LEU A 107 -43.91 12.74 -13.18
CA LEU A 107 -42.73 12.09 -12.67
C LEU A 107 -43.02 11.49 -11.29
N ALA A 108 -42.66 10.22 -11.10
CA ALA A 108 -42.74 9.53 -9.83
C ALA A 108 -41.37 8.92 -9.49
N LEU A 109 -41.07 8.86 -8.20
CA LEU A 109 -39.93 8.11 -7.70
C LEU A 109 -40.47 6.93 -6.90
N TYR A 110 -39.93 5.74 -7.15
CA TYR A 110 -40.26 4.53 -6.42
C TYR A 110 -39.04 4.02 -5.66
N THR A 111 -39.28 3.54 -4.45
CA THR A 111 -38.31 2.84 -3.60
C THR A 111 -38.59 1.35 -3.64
N GLU A 112 -37.60 0.55 -3.98
CA GLU A 112 -37.67 -0.90 -3.85
C GLU A 112 -36.96 -1.31 -2.57
N GLY A 113 -37.73 -1.80 -1.60
CA GLY A 113 -37.24 -2.21 -0.29
C GLY A 113 -36.55 -3.57 -0.31
N VAL A 114 -36.01 -3.94 0.84
CA VAL A 114 -35.32 -5.22 1.07
C VAL A 114 -36.25 -6.42 0.80
N ASP A 115 -37.56 -6.28 0.95
CA ASP A 115 -38.54 -7.33 0.64
C ASP A 115 -38.89 -7.44 -0.86
N GLY A 116 -38.26 -6.62 -1.71
CA GLY A 116 -38.56 -6.51 -3.14
C GLY A 116 -39.88 -5.77 -3.43
N ARG A 117 -40.55 -5.21 -2.43
CA ARG A 117 -41.77 -4.42 -2.65
C ARG A 117 -41.38 -3.03 -3.13
N ARG A 118 -42.09 -2.59 -4.16
CA ARG A 118 -41.96 -1.23 -4.71
C ARG A 118 -43.00 -0.31 -4.09
N LEU A 119 -42.55 0.72 -3.41
CA LEU A 119 -43.37 1.76 -2.79
C LEU A 119 -43.11 3.10 -3.48
N GLN A 120 -44.15 3.91 -3.68
CA GLN A 120 -43.98 5.23 -4.27
C GLN A 120 -43.52 6.23 -3.22
N ALA A 121 -42.47 7.00 -3.52
CA ALA A 121 -42.01 8.10 -2.70
C ALA A 121 -43.01 9.28 -2.75
N THR A 122 -43.11 10.02 -1.65
CA THR A 122 -44.05 11.13 -1.52
C THR A 122 -43.47 12.38 -2.18
N ALA A 123 -44.14 12.93 -3.19
CA ALA A 123 -43.73 14.20 -3.81
C ALA A 123 -43.91 15.37 -2.82
N LEU A 124 -42.90 16.25 -2.76
CA LEU A 124 -42.89 17.44 -1.90
C LEU A 124 -43.08 18.75 -2.68
N GLY A 125 -43.36 18.66 -3.98
CA GLY A 125 -43.50 19.78 -4.90
C GLY A 125 -44.11 19.35 -6.23
N PRO A 126 -44.13 20.23 -7.25
CA PRO A 126 -44.68 19.91 -8.56
C PRO A 126 -43.88 18.81 -9.26
N VAL A 127 -44.58 17.84 -9.84
CA VAL A 127 -44.00 16.69 -10.58
C VAL A 127 -44.59 16.52 -11.97
N THR A 128 -45.41 17.46 -12.42
CA THR A 128 -46.00 17.48 -13.77
C THR A 128 -44.98 17.98 -14.78
N LEU A 129 -44.87 17.29 -15.91
CA LEU A 129 -44.05 17.68 -17.05
C LEU A 129 -44.96 18.00 -18.24
N ALA A 130 -44.55 18.97 -19.05
CA ALA A 130 -45.21 19.35 -20.30
C ALA A 130 -44.18 19.90 -21.28
N GLY A 131 -44.17 19.40 -22.52
CA GLY A 131 -43.35 19.91 -23.62
C GLY A 131 -41.83 19.87 -23.41
N ILE A 132 -41.27 18.86 -22.73
CA ILE A 132 -39.81 18.75 -22.53
C ILE A 132 -39.17 18.17 -23.80
N ALA A 133 -38.59 19.04 -24.64
CA ALA A 133 -37.92 18.65 -25.87
C ALA A 133 -36.79 17.61 -25.66
N ALA A 134 -36.45 16.88 -26.71
CA ALA A 134 -35.30 15.97 -26.72
C ALA A 134 -34.00 16.73 -26.37
N GLY A 135 -33.22 16.20 -25.43
CA GLY A 135 -32.00 16.81 -24.90
C GLY A 135 -32.22 17.95 -23.89
N ALA A 136 -33.46 18.32 -23.57
CA ALA A 136 -33.75 19.39 -22.62
C ALA A 136 -33.74 18.91 -21.16
N PRO A 137 -33.34 19.77 -20.20
CA PRO A 137 -33.31 19.41 -18.79
C PRO A 137 -34.73 19.28 -18.21
N LEU A 138 -34.89 18.33 -17.29
CA LEU A 138 -36.10 18.13 -16.50
C LEU A 138 -36.17 19.17 -15.36
N PRO A 139 -37.36 19.67 -15.00
CA PRO A 139 -37.57 20.43 -13.78
C PRO A 139 -37.13 19.63 -12.54
N ALA A 140 -36.51 20.30 -11.58
CA ALA A 140 -36.10 19.64 -10.33
C ALA A 140 -37.33 19.25 -9.51
N ALA A 141 -37.44 17.97 -9.15
CA ALA A 141 -38.56 17.43 -8.39
C ALA A 141 -38.07 16.87 -7.05
N ARG A 142 -38.75 17.23 -5.95
CA ARG A 142 -38.38 16.79 -4.59
C ARG A 142 -39.30 15.66 -4.13
N PHE A 143 -38.71 14.62 -3.55
CA PHE A 143 -39.41 13.44 -3.05
C PHE A 143 -38.93 13.07 -1.65
N ARG A 144 -39.83 12.60 -0.79
CA ARG A 144 -39.50 11.94 0.48
C ARG A 144 -39.63 10.42 0.32
N LEU A 145 -38.56 9.69 0.62
CA LEU A 145 -38.49 8.24 0.52
C LEU A 145 -39.52 7.57 1.45
N ALA A 146 -40.10 6.47 0.98
CA ALA A 146 -41.13 5.71 1.70
C ALA A 146 -40.56 4.69 2.72
N GLY A 147 -39.24 4.70 2.95
CA GLY A 147 -38.54 3.75 3.82
C GLY A 147 -37.11 3.49 3.35
N GLU A 148 -36.51 2.41 3.84
CA GLU A 148 -35.19 1.95 3.38
C GLU A 148 -35.31 1.29 2.01
N ALA A 149 -34.36 1.60 1.13
CA ALA A 149 -34.37 1.13 -0.25
C ALA A 149 -33.06 0.41 -0.58
N GLU A 150 -33.16 -0.63 -1.40
CA GLU A 150 -32.03 -1.25 -2.09
C GLU A 150 -31.90 -0.71 -3.52
N ARG A 151 -33.00 -0.24 -4.12
CA ARG A 151 -33.05 0.39 -5.45
C ARG A 151 -34.01 1.57 -5.45
N LEU A 152 -33.71 2.57 -6.27
CA LEU A 152 -34.64 3.66 -6.58
C LEU A 152 -35.02 3.55 -8.06
N VAL A 153 -36.24 3.92 -8.42
CA VAL A 153 -36.69 3.92 -9.82
C VAL A 153 -37.44 5.21 -10.10
N ALA A 154 -36.88 6.07 -10.94
CA ALA A 154 -37.60 7.20 -11.50
C ALA A 154 -38.50 6.72 -12.64
N VAL A 155 -39.74 7.16 -12.65
CA VAL A 155 -40.73 6.77 -13.65
C VAL A 155 -41.42 8.00 -14.17
N TYR A 156 -41.34 8.22 -15.48
CA TYR A 156 -42.23 9.12 -16.18
C TYR A 156 -43.43 8.35 -16.71
N ARG A 157 -44.62 8.94 -16.58
CA ARG A 157 -45.86 8.45 -17.18
C ARG A 157 -46.58 9.61 -17.86
N GLY A 158 -46.72 9.55 -19.18
CA GLY A 158 -47.35 10.60 -20.00
C GLY A 158 -47.18 10.32 -21.50
N ALA A 159 -47.53 11.27 -22.36
CA ALA A 159 -47.37 11.10 -23.81
C ALA A 159 -45.92 11.36 -24.27
N LEU A 160 -45.44 10.55 -25.22
CA LEU A 160 -44.13 10.76 -25.86
C LEU A 160 -44.33 11.14 -27.33
N GLY A 161 -43.97 12.37 -27.70
CA GLY A 161 -44.25 12.91 -29.03
C GLY A 161 -45.74 13.01 -29.32
N ASP A 162 -46.14 12.60 -30.53
CA ASP A 162 -47.53 12.72 -31.01
C ASP A 162 -48.46 11.57 -30.55
N GLU A 163 -48.13 10.89 -29.45
CA GLU A 163 -48.95 9.81 -28.92
C GLU A 163 -50.31 10.34 -28.43
N THR A 164 -51.36 10.10 -29.21
CA THR A 164 -52.73 10.45 -28.83
C THR A 164 -53.38 9.40 -27.94
N ALA A 165 -53.83 9.80 -26.76
CA ALA A 165 -54.68 8.96 -25.93
C ALA A 165 -56.05 8.71 -26.61
N PRO A 166 -56.54 7.46 -26.68
CA PRO A 166 -57.91 7.17 -27.06
C PRO A 166 -58.89 7.80 -26.07
N ALA A 167 -60.07 8.19 -26.57
CA ALA A 167 -61.09 8.91 -25.81
C ALA A 167 -61.66 8.16 -24.58
N ASP A 168 -61.34 6.87 -24.43
CA ASP A 168 -61.77 6.03 -23.31
C ASP A 168 -60.88 6.17 -22.06
N GLY A 169 -59.81 6.97 -22.13
CA GLY A 169 -58.92 7.28 -21.01
C GLY A 169 -58.08 6.09 -20.52
N ARG A 170 -58.05 4.97 -21.26
CA ARG A 170 -57.33 3.75 -20.85
C ARG A 170 -55.88 3.70 -21.30
N PHE A 171 -55.44 4.64 -22.14
CA PHE A 171 -54.06 4.69 -22.59
C PHE A 171 -53.19 5.34 -21.53
N PRO A 172 -52.26 4.60 -20.91
CA PRO A 172 -51.44 5.12 -19.82
C PRO A 172 -50.34 6.07 -20.30
N GLY A 173 -50.20 6.29 -21.62
CA GLY A 173 -49.06 6.98 -22.23
C GLY A 173 -47.82 6.08 -22.27
N ALA A 174 -46.71 6.66 -22.75
CA ALA A 174 -45.38 6.14 -22.54
C ALA A 174 -45.07 6.05 -21.03
N VAL A 175 -44.47 4.92 -20.63
CA VAL A 175 -43.94 4.71 -19.29
C VAL A 175 -42.44 4.52 -19.41
N ILE A 176 -41.68 5.51 -18.94
CA ILE A 176 -40.21 5.50 -19.02
C ILE A 176 -39.67 5.30 -17.63
N GLY A 177 -39.08 4.13 -17.38
CA GLY A 177 -38.45 3.79 -16.10
C GLY A 177 -36.94 3.91 -16.18
N ARG A 178 -36.33 4.60 -15.22
CA ARG A 178 -34.89 4.64 -14.99
C ARG A 178 -34.58 4.13 -13.59
N VAL A 179 -33.94 2.99 -13.49
CA VAL A 179 -33.41 2.47 -12.23
C VAL A 179 -32.20 3.31 -11.83
N LEU A 180 -32.22 3.78 -10.59
CA LEU A 180 -31.25 4.64 -9.93
C LEU A 180 -30.67 3.87 -8.74
N GLY A 181 -29.36 3.63 -8.79
CA GLY A 181 -28.69 2.78 -7.82
C GLY A 181 -29.07 1.30 -7.96
N GLY A 182 -28.83 0.54 -6.88
CA GLY A 182 -28.88 -0.93 -6.89
C GLY A 182 -27.57 -1.51 -6.39
N THR A 183 -27.05 -0.97 -5.28
CA THR A 183 -25.86 -1.48 -4.61
C THR A 183 -26.28 -1.90 -3.22
N ARG A 184 -25.71 -3.01 -2.75
CA ARG A 184 -25.88 -3.53 -1.40
C ARG A 184 -24.52 -3.69 -0.75
N VAL A 185 -24.47 -3.52 0.56
CA VAL A 185 -23.31 -3.89 1.37
C VAL A 185 -23.50 -5.29 1.92
N GLU A 186 -22.41 -6.02 1.98
CA GLU A 186 -22.27 -7.27 2.70
C GLU A 186 -21.07 -7.17 3.64
N GLU A 187 -21.11 -7.91 4.73
CA GLU A 187 -20.00 -8.01 5.67
C GLU A 187 -19.73 -9.48 5.95
N VAL A 188 -18.46 -9.85 5.97
CA VAL A 188 -18.03 -11.10 6.61
C VAL A 188 -17.42 -10.76 7.95
N PHE A 189 -17.95 -11.37 9.01
CA PHE A 189 -17.55 -11.07 10.37
C PHE A 189 -17.49 -12.34 11.20
N LEU A 190 -16.73 -12.28 12.30
CA LEU A 190 -16.62 -13.37 13.24
C LEU A 190 -17.59 -13.19 14.42
N ASP A 191 -18.39 -14.23 14.69
CA ASP A 191 -19.24 -14.33 15.88
C ASP A 191 -18.92 -15.62 16.65
N GLY A 192 -18.39 -15.47 17.86
CA GLY A 192 -17.82 -16.58 18.63
C GLY A 192 -16.69 -17.29 17.86
N ASP A 193 -16.88 -18.57 17.55
CA ASP A 193 -15.95 -19.39 16.74
C ASP A 193 -16.39 -19.51 15.28
N ARG A 194 -17.49 -18.89 14.86
CA ARG A 194 -18.05 -19.06 13.50
C ARG A 194 -18.00 -17.78 12.69
N TRP A 195 -17.56 -17.92 11.44
CA TRP A 195 -17.67 -16.83 10.47
C TRP A 195 -19.09 -16.74 9.92
N ASN A 196 -19.59 -15.53 9.75
CA ASN A 196 -20.93 -15.26 9.26
C ASN A 196 -20.89 -14.23 8.13
N LEU A 197 -21.84 -14.33 7.22
CA LEU A 197 -22.15 -13.34 6.22
C LEU A 197 -23.36 -12.53 6.66
N ARG A 198 -23.18 -11.22 6.84
CA ARG A 198 -24.26 -10.28 7.12
C ARG A 198 -24.73 -9.60 5.85
N THR A 199 -26.04 -9.49 5.71
CA THR A 199 -26.71 -8.80 4.61
C THR A 199 -27.87 -7.96 5.17
N PRO A 200 -28.50 -7.09 4.37
CA PRO A 200 -29.75 -6.45 4.77
C PRO A 200 -30.91 -7.43 5.06
N ARG A 201 -30.85 -8.66 4.52
CA ARG A 201 -31.91 -9.69 4.68
C ARG A 201 -31.72 -10.61 5.87
N GLY A 202 -30.54 -10.63 6.48
CA GLY A 202 -30.24 -11.60 7.52
C GLY A 202 -28.75 -11.85 7.71
N VAL A 203 -28.46 -12.62 8.77
CA VAL A 203 -27.16 -13.20 9.07
C VAL A 203 -27.18 -14.66 8.63
N PHE A 204 -26.18 -15.04 7.83
CA PHE A 204 -26.05 -16.38 7.26
C PHE A 204 -24.73 -17.01 7.73
N PRO A 205 -24.77 -18.16 8.42
CA PRO A 205 -23.55 -18.81 8.90
C PRO A 205 -22.73 -19.37 7.74
N LEU A 206 -21.42 -19.11 7.75
CA LEU A 206 -20.46 -19.71 6.83
C LEU A 206 -19.99 -21.07 7.39
N PRO A 207 -19.62 -22.03 6.53
CA PRO A 207 -19.03 -23.31 6.95
C PRO A 207 -17.54 -23.15 7.32
N LEU A 208 -17.19 -22.06 8.00
CA LEU A 208 -15.82 -21.68 8.35
C LEU A 208 -15.75 -21.29 9.84
N THR A 209 -14.72 -21.73 10.54
CA THR A 209 -14.52 -21.43 11.98
C THR A 209 -13.25 -20.62 12.22
N ARG A 210 -13.16 -19.94 13.37
CA ARG A 210 -11.95 -19.21 13.79
C ARG A 210 -10.77 -20.15 14.03
N SER A 211 -11.06 -21.31 14.62
CA SER A 211 -10.07 -22.37 14.85
C SER A 211 -9.39 -22.86 13.57
N GLU A 212 -10.11 -22.90 12.46
CA GLU A 212 -9.55 -23.26 11.15
C GLU A 212 -8.98 -22.04 10.40
N PHE A 213 -9.68 -20.90 10.46
CA PHE A 213 -9.33 -19.67 9.76
C PHE A 213 -9.33 -18.46 10.70
N GLU A 214 -8.14 -17.94 11.01
CA GLU A 214 -7.98 -16.81 11.92
C GLU A 214 -8.43 -15.47 11.30
N ALA A 215 -8.49 -15.41 9.97
CA ALA A 215 -8.99 -14.27 9.23
C ALA A 215 -9.76 -14.73 7.99
N VAL A 216 -10.93 -14.16 7.75
CA VAL A 216 -11.71 -14.31 6.50
C VAL A 216 -12.14 -12.93 6.03
N LYS A 217 -11.93 -12.65 4.74
CA LYS A 217 -12.27 -11.37 4.12
C LYS A 217 -12.70 -11.54 2.66
N TRP A 218 -13.11 -10.44 2.03
CA TRP A 218 -13.50 -10.45 0.62
C TRP A 218 -12.29 -10.37 -0.31
N GLY A 219 -12.36 -11.11 -1.43
CA GLY A 219 -11.46 -10.95 -2.57
C GLY A 219 -11.90 -9.81 -3.50
N ASP A 220 -11.32 -9.78 -4.70
CA ASP A 220 -11.60 -8.72 -5.69
C ASP A 220 -12.90 -8.97 -6.49
N ALA A 221 -13.38 -10.20 -6.53
CA ALA A 221 -14.65 -10.54 -7.18
C ALA A 221 -15.82 -10.49 -6.17
N PRO A 222 -17.05 -10.13 -6.61
CA PRO A 222 -18.20 -9.93 -5.72
C PRO A 222 -18.58 -11.10 -4.82
N ASP A 223 -18.23 -12.31 -5.24
CA ASP A 223 -18.66 -13.56 -4.64
C ASP A 223 -17.45 -14.41 -4.23
N LEU A 224 -16.31 -13.76 -3.99
CA LEU A 224 -15.05 -14.42 -3.66
C LEU A 224 -14.67 -14.11 -2.22
N LEU A 225 -14.50 -15.16 -1.42
CA LEU A 225 -13.97 -15.08 -0.06
C LEU A 225 -12.55 -15.61 -0.02
N VAL A 226 -11.73 -15.02 0.86
CA VAL A 226 -10.35 -15.44 1.11
C VAL A 226 -10.17 -15.65 2.60
N GLY A 227 -9.66 -16.82 2.98
CA GLY A 227 -9.39 -17.20 4.35
C GLY A 227 -7.91 -17.50 4.56
N ARG A 228 -7.41 -17.17 5.75
CA ARG A 228 -6.07 -17.51 6.23
C ARG A 228 -6.19 -18.48 7.38
N THR A 229 -5.51 -19.62 7.29
CA THR A 229 -5.33 -20.47 8.48
C THR A 229 -4.43 -19.75 9.49
N PRO A 230 -4.42 -20.15 10.77
CA PRO A 230 -3.36 -19.73 11.69
C PRO A 230 -1.98 -19.83 11.03
N PHE A 231 -1.18 -18.77 11.16
CA PHE A 231 0.22 -18.78 10.75
C PHE A 231 1.13 -19.03 11.96
N GLY A 232 2.11 -19.92 11.78
CA GLY A 232 3.07 -20.26 12.82
C GLY A 232 3.95 -21.47 12.47
N PRO A 233 4.97 -21.79 13.30
CA PRO A 233 5.93 -22.86 13.03
C PRO A 233 5.27 -24.23 12.77
N ASP A 234 4.24 -24.54 13.57
CA ASP A 234 3.52 -25.82 13.56
C ASP A 234 2.08 -25.69 13.03
N GLN A 235 1.79 -24.59 12.34
CA GLN A 235 0.47 -24.30 11.81
C GLN A 235 0.35 -24.67 10.32
N PRO A 236 -0.87 -24.78 9.77
CA PRO A 236 -1.07 -25.15 8.36
C PRO A 236 -0.44 -24.16 7.37
N ASN A 237 -0.36 -22.88 7.72
CA ASN A 237 0.24 -21.81 6.92
C ASN A 237 -0.33 -21.70 5.50
N ARG A 238 -1.66 -21.76 5.37
CA ARG A 238 -2.37 -21.79 4.09
C ARG A 238 -3.28 -20.59 3.91
N VAL A 239 -3.44 -20.21 2.65
CA VAL A 239 -4.46 -19.27 2.19
C VAL A 239 -5.41 -20.02 1.26
N VAL A 240 -6.70 -19.79 1.44
CA VAL A 240 -7.76 -20.49 0.72
C VAL A 240 -8.73 -19.48 0.15
N ALA A 241 -9.19 -19.70 -1.09
CA ALA A 241 -10.22 -18.90 -1.71
C ALA A 241 -11.45 -19.76 -2.05
N TRP A 242 -12.63 -19.20 -1.80
CA TRP A 242 -13.91 -19.84 -2.10
C TRP A 242 -14.82 -18.95 -2.92
N GLN A 243 -15.57 -19.59 -3.80
CA GLN A 243 -16.72 -19.00 -4.45
C GLN A 243 -17.94 -19.15 -3.55
N LEU A 244 -18.55 -18.03 -3.20
CA LEU A 244 -19.87 -17.98 -2.60
C LEU A 244 -20.94 -18.26 -3.67
N ALA A 245 -21.84 -19.20 -3.39
CA ALA A 245 -22.97 -19.47 -4.26
C ALA A 245 -24.16 -18.57 -3.92
N ARG A 246 -24.79 -17.97 -4.93
CA ARG A 246 -26.01 -17.17 -4.78
C ARG A 246 -27.24 -17.88 -5.34
N ARG A 247 -28.42 -17.53 -4.86
CA ARG A 247 -29.69 -18.03 -5.42
C ARG A 247 -29.90 -17.41 -6.80
N PRO A 248 -30.36 -18.19 -7.81
CA PRO A 248 -30.52 -17.71 -9.17
C PRO A 248 -31.35 -16.43 -9.27
N GLY A 249 -30.82 -15.42 -9.97
CA GLY A 249 -31.50 -14.13 -10.19
C GLY A 249 -31.56 -13.21 -8.96
N THR A 250 -30.86 -13.53 -7.87
CA THR A 250 -30.86 -12.72 -6.65
C THR A 250 -29.44 -12.48 -6.13
N ALA A 251 -29.30 -11.49 -5.24
CA ALA A 251 -28.09 -11.27 -4.47
C ALA A 251 -28.00 -12.14 -3.20
N GLU A 252 -28.98 -12.99 -2.88
CA GLU A 252 -28.95 -13.76 -1.64
C GLU A 252 -28.03 -14.98 -1.70
N PRO A 253 -27.32 -15.31 -0.61
CA PRO A 253 -26.55 -16.54 -0.53
C PRO A 253 -27.47 -17.76 -0.67
N ALA A 254 -26.98 -18.76 -1.38
CA ALA A 254 -27.58 -20.08 -1.40
C ALA A 254 -27.09 -20.87 -0.18
N THR A 255 -28.02 -21.46 0.58
CA THR A 255 -27.70 -22.27 1.76
C THR A 255 -27.92 -23.75 1.49
N ASP A 256 -27.18 -24.61 2.19
CA ASP A 256 -27.41 -26.06 2.21
C ASP A 256 -28.59 -26.44 3.13
N ALA A 257 -28.76 -27.74 3.39
CA ALA A 257 -29.84 -28.26 4.23
C ALA A 257 -29.70 -27.86 5.70
N ASP A 258 -28.47 -27.58 6.16
CA ASP A 258 -28.16 -27.17 7.53
C ASP A 258 -28.21 -25.64 7.71
N GLY A 259 -28.55 -24.91 6.64
CA GLY A 259 -28.63 -23.46 6.63
C GLY A 259 -27.28 -22.75 6.49
N LEU A 260 -26.20 -23.48 6.23
CA LEU A 260 -24.88 -22.91 5.98
C LEU A 260 -24.79 -22.39 4.55
N VAL A 261 -24.09 -21.27 4.35
CA VAL A 261 -23.82 -20.74 3.02
C VAL A 261 -22.99 -21.75 2.22
N ARG A 262 -23.40 -22.04 0.99
CA ARG A 262 -22.66 -22.93 0.10
C ARG A 262 -21.43 -22.22 -0.44
N LEU A 263 -20.27 -22.75 -0.08
CA LEU A 263 -18.97 -22.33 -0.60
C LEU A 263 -18.39 -23.42 -1.50
N THR A 264 -17.83 -23.03 -2.64
CA THR A 264 -17.07 -23.93 -3.53
C THR A 264 -15.61 -23.53 -3.49
N LEU A 265 -14.72 -24.45 -3.14
CA LEU A 265 -13.27 -24.22 -3.17
C LEU A 265 -12.83 -23.78 -4.57
N LYS A 266 -12.14 -22.65 -4.65
CA LYS A 266 -11.57 -22.12 -5.90
C LYS A 266 -10.09 -22.42 -6.00
N ARG A 267 -9.35 -22.09 -4.95
CA ARG A 267 -7.89 -22.28 -4.89
C ARG A 267 -7.43 -22.37 -3.45
N GLU A 268 -6.34 -23.07 -3.24
CA GLU A 268 -5.63 -23.18 -1.97
C GLU A 268 -4.14 -23.17 -2.26
N ALA A 269 -3.37 -22.46 -1.44
CA ALA A 269 -1.91 -22.46 -1.52
C ALA A 269 -1.27 -22.36 -0.13
N PRO A 270 -0.19 -23.11 0.14
CA PRO A 270 0.65 -22.87 1.30
C PRO A 270 1.53 -21.63 1.08
N LEU A 271 2.10 -21.10 2.15
CA LEU A 271 3.19 -20.12 2.02
C LEU A 271 4.42 -20.74 1.34
N PRO A 272 4.99 -20.10 0.30
CA PRO A 272 6.11 -20.63 -0.46
C PRO A 272 7.46 -20.37 0.24
N PHE A 273 7.72 -21.05 1.36
CA PHE A 273 8.99 -20.90 2.08
C PHE A 273 10.20 -21.25 1.19
N GLY A 274 11.28 -20.48 1.35
CA GLY A 274 12.52 -20.61 0.57
C GLY A 274 12.47 -19.99 -0.83
N MET A 275 11.32 -19.43 -1.23
CA MET A 275 11.18 -18.72 -2.50
C MET A 275 12.01 -17.43 -2.49
N PRO A 276 12.76 -17.12 -3.56
CA PRO A 276 13.44 -15.84 -3.70
C PRO A 276 12.44 -14.70 -3.96
N LEU A 277 12.64 -13.56 -3.31
CA LEU A 277 11.86 -12.33 -3.53
C LEU A 277 12.41 -11.46 -4.68
N GLY A 278 13.34 -12.01 -5.48
CA GLY A 278 13.84 -11.37 -6.69
C GLY A 278 14.91 -10.30 -6.47
N THR A 279 15.23 -9.96 -5.21
CA THR A 279 16.22 -8.92 -4.85
C THR A 279 17.38 -9.52 -4.07
N THR A 280 18.61 -9.08 -4.37
CA THR A 280 19.83 -9.37 -3.60
C THR A 280 20.45 -8.07 -3.13
N LEU A 281 20.72 -7.96 -1.82
CA LEU A 281 21.49 -6.86 -1.25
C LEU A 281 22.98 -7.15 -1.40
N ARG A 282 23.68 -6.36 -2.20
CA ARG A 282 25.13 -6.38 -2.36
C ARG A 282 25.77 -5.35 -1.45
N VAL A 283 26.65 -5.81 -0.57
CA VAL A 283 27.31 -4.96 0.42
C VAL A 283 28.77 -4.76 0.05
N ARG A 284 29.21 -3.50 0.10
CA ARG A 284 30.60 -3.08 -0.05
C ARG A 284 30.92 -2.10 1.05
N GLN A 285 31.62 -2.57 2.08
CA GLN A 285 31.94 -1.75 3.24
C GLN A 285 33.45 -1.66 3.45
N THR A 286 33.94 -0.45 3.70
CA THR A 286 35.33 -0.21 4.11
C THR A 286 35.32 0.57 5.42
N ARG A 287 35.81 -0.07 6.47
CA ARG A 287 36.11 0.54 7.77
C ARG A 287 37.62 0.66 7.95
N ARG A 288 38.09 1.30 9.02
CA ARG A 288 39.52 1.38 9.33
C ARG A 288 39.75 0.95 10.77
N TYR A 289 40.84 0.24 11.02
CA TYR A 289 41.29 -0.13 12.36
C TYR A 289 42.74 0.30 12.59
N GLY A 290 43.04 0.85 13.76
CA GLY A 290 44.40 1.23 14.16
C GLY A 290 44.45 1.58 15.64
N GLN A 291 45.65 1.57 16.23
CA GLN A 291 45.85 1.91 17.64
C GLN A 291 47.17 2.64 17.82
N ARG A 292 47.12 3.81 18.47
CA ARG A 292 48.29 4.65 18.76
C ARG A 292 48.24 5.13 20.20
N LEU A 293 49.40 5.31 20.82
CA LEU A 293 49.51 5.80 22.19
C LEU A 293 50.37 7.06 22.26
N LEU A 294 49.89 8.07 22.98
CA LEU A 294 50.62 9.32 23.20
C LEU A 294 51.89 9.07 24.02
N ARG A 295 52.99 9.72 23.62
CA ARG A 295 54.26 9.74 24.33
C ARG A 295 54.66 11.17 24.68
N VAL A 296 54.97 11.41 25.95
CA VAL A 296 55.35 12.73 26.47
C VAL A 296 56.67 12.63 27.22
N GLU A 297 57.60 13.50 26.88
CA GLU A 297 58.87 13.66 27.57
C GLU A 297 58.78 14.85 28.51
N THR A 298 59.23 14.66 29.74
CA THR A 298 59.20 15.68 30.78
C THR A 298 60.63 16.02 31.18
N THR A 299 61.02 17.29 31.06
CA THR A 299 62.34 17.77 31.51
C THR A 299 62.14 18.64 32.74
N ARG A 300 62.73 18.26 33.88
CA ARG A 300 62.63 18.98 35.15
C ARG A 300 63.92 19.74 35.40
N HIS A 301 63.83 21.04 35.67
CA HIS A 301 64.96 21.85 36.09
C HIS A 301 64.97 21.97 37.60
N LEU A 302 66.01 21.43 38.23
CA LEU A 302 66.20 21.42 39.67
C LEU A 302 67.32 22.39 40.03
N VAL A 303 67.08 23.32 40.96
CA VAL A 303 68.06 24.31 41.42
C VAL A 303 68.38 24.09 42.88
N TRP A 304 69.66 24.14 43.22
CA TRP A 304 70.13 24.07 44.60
C TRP A 304 69.62 25.25 45.43
N ASN A 305 68.95 24.96 46.55
CA ASN A 305 68.58 25.94 47.54
C ASN A 305 69.52 25.83 48.76
N GLU A 306 70.36 26.84 48.93
CA GLU A 306 71.33 26.93 50.05
C GLU A 306 70.68 26.97 51.43
N THR A 307 69.42 27.42 51.53
CA THR A 307 68.70 27.57 52.81
C THR A 307 68.11 26.25 53.29
N GLU A 308 67.64 25.43 52.36
CA GLU A 308 67.02 24.13 52.63
C GLU A 308 68.00 22.96 52.46
N HIS A 309 69.22 23.26 51.97
CA HIS A 309 70.23 22.28 51.57
C HIS A 309 69.64 21.15 50.69
N ALA A 310 68.79 21.53 49.74
CA ALA A 310 68.06 20.62 48.88
C ALA A 310 67.86 21.21 47.47
N TYR A 311 67.71 20.33 46.48
CA TYR A 311 67.31 20.73 45.13
C TYR A 311 65.80 20.97 45.05
N LEU A 312 65.43 22.20 44.67
CA LEU A 312 64.04 22.59 44.45
C LEU A 312 63.71 22.67 42.95
N ARG A 313 62.48 22.32 42.58
CA ARG A 313 62.02 22.43 41.20
C ARG A 313 61.86 23.90 40.81
N ARG A 314 62.62 24.36 39.81
CA ARG A 314 62.53 25.70 39.23
C ARG A 314 61.64 25.75 37.99
N GLY A 315 61.60 24.69 37.20
CA GLY A 315 60.82 24.63 35.97
C GLY A 315 60.59 23.20 35.50
N ILE A 316 59.61 23.02 34.63
CA ILE A 316 59.34 21.76 33.96
C ILE A 316 58.91 22.04 32.52
N GLU A 317 59.49 21.31 31.58
CA GLU A 317 59.16 21.38 30.16
C GLU A 317 58.53 20.07 29.74
N PHE A 318 57.54 20.13 28.84
CA PHE A 318 56.90 18.95 28.28
C PHE A 318 57.01 18.95 26.75
N THR A 319 57.45 17.84 26.19
CA THR A 319 57.58 17.66 24.73
C THR A 319 56.80 16.42 24.31
N ILE A 320 55.96 16.54 23.28
CA ILE A 320 55.30 15.38 22.67
C ILE A 320 56.30 14.69 21.75
N ALA A 321 56.55 13.41 22.02
CA ALA A 321 57.32 12.55 21.13
C ALA A 321 56.39 11.89 20.10
N ASP A 322 56.97 11.30 19.06
CA ASP A 322 56.20 10.52 18.08
C ASP A 322 55.31 9.49 18.81
N PRO A 323 54.03 9.35 18.46
CA PRO A 323 53.17 8.39 19.13
C PRO A 323 53.68 6.95 18.94
N LEU A 324 53.51 6.11 19.95
CA LEU A 324 53.78 4.69 19.84
C LEU A 324 52.67 4.05 19.00
N VAL A 325 52.99 3.59 17.79
CA VAL A 325 52.07 2.82 16.95
C VAL A 325 52.00 1.39 17.49
N LEU A 326 50.86 1.05 18.10
CA LEU A 326 50.59 -0.28 18.63
C LEU A 326 49.99 -1.18 17.54
N VAL A 327 49.08 -0.61 16.74
CA VAL A 327 48.54 -1.24 15.54
C VAL A 327 48.56 -0.22 14.41
N PRO A 328 49.28 -0.48 13.30
CA PRO A 328 49.23 0.37 12.12
C PRO A 328 47.79 0.50 11.61
N GLU A 329 47.43 1.69 11.13
CA GLU A 329 46.12 1.90 10.53
C GLU A 329 45.99 1.05 9.27
N GLN A 330 44.91 0.28 9.18
CA GLN A 330 44.63 -0.62 8.08
C GLN A 330 43.13 -0.66 7.74
N PRO A 331 42.77 -0.85 6.46
CA PRO A 331 41.37 -1.00 6.06
C PRO A 331 40.82 -2.36 6.47
N VAL A 332 39.58 -2.36 6.99
CA VAL A 332 38.77 -3.55 7.25
C VAL A 332 37.66 -3.58 6.21
N THR A 333 37.77 -4.49 5.25
CA THR A 333 36.85 -4.54 4.11
C THR A 333 35.87 -5.70 4.23
N TYR A 334 34.62 -5.44 3.86
CA TYR A 334 33.57 -6.44 3.73
C TYR A 334 32.94 -6.36 2.35
N ALA A 335 32.78 -7.54 1.75
CA ALA A 335 32.16 -7.71 0.46
C ALA A 335 31.35 -9.02 0.49
N PHE A 336 30.02 -8.90 0.56
CA PHE A 336 29.13 -10.05 0.61
C PHE A 336 27.78 -9.69 -0.03
N ASP A 337 27.04 -10.73 -0.41
CA ASP A 337 25.72 -10.62 -1.00
C ASP A 337 24.72 -11.32 -0.08
N VAL A 338 23.57 -10.70 0.16
CA VAL A 338 22.45 -11.21 0.96
C VAL A 338 21.26 -11.41 0.02
N PRO A 339 20.97 -12.64 -0.43
CA PRO A 339 19.79 -12.92 -1.22
C PRO A 339 18.54 -12.83 -0.33
N ILE A 340 17.55 -12.05 -0.76
CA ILE A 340 16.29 -11.92 -0.03
C ILE A 340 15.35 -13.05 -0.46
N THR A 341 15.00 -13.89 0.50
CA THR A 341 14.13 -15.06 0.32
C THR A 341 13.12 -15.19 1.46
N LEU A 342 12.01 -15.87 1.22
CA LEU A 342 10.99 -16.20 2.24
C LEU A 342 11.45 -17.35 3.14
N GLU A 343 12.60 -17.19 3.79
CA GLU A 343 13.13 -18.15 4.75
C GLU A 343 12.24 -18.23 5.99
N ARG A 344 11.80 -19.44 6.35
CA ARG A 344 10.96 -19.66 7.54
C ARG A 344 11.58 -19.08 8.81
N ALA A 345 12.88 -19.23 9.02
CA ALA A 345 13.57 -18.75 10.22
C ALA A 345 13.64 -17.21 10.34
N LYS A 346 13.39 -16.47 9.24
CA LYS A 346 13.46 -15.01 9.17
C LYS A 346 12.08 -14.34 9.14
N GLY A 347 10.99 -15.12 9.15
CA GLY A 347 9.64 -14.57 9.18
C GLY A 347 9.17 -14.30 10.61
N ILE A 348 8.60 -13.13 10.90
CA ILE A 348 8.22 -12.73 12.27
C ILE A 348 7.31 -13.76 12.95
N LEU A 349 6.34 -14.31 12.21
CA LEU A 349 5.38 -15.28 12.74
C LEU A 349 5.94 -16.73 12.86
N PHE A 350 7.15 -16.98 12.37
CA PHE A 350 7.69 -18.34 12.18
C PHE A 350 9.06 -18.57 12.83
N GLY A 351 9.89 -17.53 12.89
CA GLY A 351 11.22 -17.55 13.48
C GLY A 351 11.24 -16.96 14.88
N ALA A 352 12.45 -16.83 15.43
CA ALA A 352 12.70 -16.12 16.67
C ALA A 352 13.91 -15.21 16.49
N PRO A 353 13.89 -13.98 17.05
CA PRO A 353 15.05 -13.09 17.01
C PRO A 353 16.21 -13.65 17.85
N PRO A 354 17.46 -13.25 17.56
CA PRO A 354 17.86 -12.28 16.54
C PRO A 354 17.78 -12.85 15.12
N TYR A 355 17.29 -12.04 14.18
CA TYR A 355 17.24 -12.42 12.77
C TYR A 355 18.55 -12.02 12.09
N ALA A 356 19.19 -12.98 11.43
CA ALA A 356 20.40 -12.76 10.66
C ALA A 356 20.07 -12.07 9.33
N ASP A 357 20.79 -10.98 9.02
CA ASP A 357 20.69 -10.13 7.84
C ASP A 357 19.38 -9.35 7.65
N TYR A 358 18.24 -10.02 7.71
CA TYR A 358 16.92 -9.42 7.54
C TYR A 358 15.83 -10.23 8.22
N PHE A 359 14.67 -9.62 8.42
CA PHE A 359 13.42 -10.32 8.69
C PHE A 359 12.35 -9.91 7.69
N TRP A 360 11.29 -10.71 7.60
CA TRP A 360 10.12 -10.41 6.79
C TRP A 360 8.82 -10.67 7.54
N ASP A 361 7.76 -10.02 7.10
CA ASP A 361 6.41 -10.25 7.60
C ASP A 361 5.38 -10.23 6.47
N ILE A 362 4.23 -10.85 6.72
CA ILE A 362 3.09 -10.84 5.80
C ILE A 362 2.16 -9.74 6.24
N PHE A 363 2.13 -8.68 5.45
CA PHE A 363 1.35 -7.50 5.74
C PHE A 363 -0.11 -7.67 5.32
N ASP A 364 -0.35 -8.30 4.17
CA ASP A 364 -1.69 -8.62 3.71
C ASP A 364 -1.74 -9.89 2.86
N ILE A 365 -2.91 -10.51 2.76
CA ILE A 365 -3.22 -11.61 1.85
C ILE A 365 -4.46 -11.26 1.02
N GLY A 366 -4.63 -11.83 -0.16
CA GLY A 366 -5.83 -11.55 -0.95
C GLY A 366 -6.01 -12.51 -2.10
N ALA A 367 -7.05 -12.27 -2.88
CA ALA A 367 -7.27 -12.98 -4.13
C ALA A 367 -7.81 -12.03 -5.19
N ASP A 368 -7.23 -12.11 -6.39
CA ASP A 368 -7.75 -11.36 -7.52
C ASP A 368 -9.09 -11.93 -8.03
N ARG A 369 -9.66 -11.29 -9.05
CA ARG A 369 -10.97 -11.67 -9.59
C ARG A 369 -11.03 -13.11 -10.13
N SER A 370 -9.88 -13.67 -10.53
CA SER A 370 -9.77 -15.05 -11.01
C SER A 370 -9.66 -16.08 -9.87
N GLY A 371 -9.41 -15.61 -8.65
CA GLY A 371 -9.08 -16.44 -7.49
C GLY A 371 -7.59 -16.76 -7.35
N ARG A 372 -6.71 -16.03 -8.05
CA ARG A 372 -5.25 -16.14 -7.84
C ARG A 372 -4.91 -15.57 -6.47
N LEU A 373 -4.25 -16.38 -5.65
CA LEU A 373 -3.92 -16.05 -4.27
C LEU A 373 -2.64 -15.21 -4.22
N LEU A 374 -2.72 -14.07 -3.53
CA LEU A 374 -1.65 -13.09 -3.44
C LEU A 374 -1.29 -12.82 -1.98
N ALA A 375 -0.04 -12.49 -1.73
CA ALA A 375 0.41 -11.95 -0.44
C ALA A 375 1.30 -10.72 -0.64
N LEU A 376 1.16 -9.75 0.26
CA LEU A 376 2.02 -8.59 0.36
C LEU A 376 2.99 -8.81 1.51
N VAL A 377 4.28 -8.80 1.19
CA VAL A 377 5.38 -9.07 2.12
C VAL A 377 6.21 -7.81 2.31
N ILE A 378 6.55 -7.51 3.56
CA ILE A 378 7.49 -6.47 3.93
C ILE A 378 8.81 -7.11 4.39
N VAL A 379 9.94 -6.51 4.03
CA VAL A 379 11.28 -6.94 4.45
C VAL A 379 12.01 -5.78 5.09
N SER A 380 12.71 -6.05 6.19
CA SER A 380 13.54 -5.08 6.92
C SER A 380 14.93 -5.65 7.20
N LEU A 381 15.96 -4.81 7.07
CA LEU A 381 17.35 -5.20 7.36
C LEU A 381 17.59 -5.23 8.88
N THR A 382 18.48 -6.12 9.32
CA THR A 382 18.88 -6.24 10.74
C THR A 382 20.39 -6.09 10.90
N GLU A 383 21.07 -7.10 11.45
CA GLU A 383 22.51 -7.17 11.60
C GLU A 383 23.07 -8.16 10.58
N PRO A 384 24.17 -7.83 9.89
CA PRO A 384 24.76 -8.76 8.95
C PRO A 384 25.24 -10.05 9.65
N SER A 385 25.01 -11.18 9.01
CA SER A 385 25.43 -12.51 9.50
C SER A 385 26.93 -12.77 9.36
N VAL A 386 27.62 -11.93 8.60
CA VAL A 386 29.06 -12.04 8.36
C VAL A 386 29.84 -11.76 9.65
N PRO A 387 30.73 -12.67 10.09
CA PRO A 387 31.50 -12.49 11.32
C PRO A 387 32.32 -11.20 11.34
N ALA A 388 32.39 -10.59 12.52
CA ALA A 388 33.29 -9.47 12.77
C ALA A 388 34.76 -9.89 12.56
N GLN A 389 35.57 -8.97 12.02
CA GLN A 389 37.01 -9.15 12.00
C GLN A 389 37.56 -8.72 13.35
N THR A 390 38.41 -9.54 13.95
CA THR A 390 38.96 -9.30 15.28
C THR A 390 40.38 -8.78 15.19
N PHE A 391 40.68 -7.78 16.00
CA PHE A 391 42.00 -7.16 16.08
C PHE A 391 42.48 -7.13 17.52
N PRO A 392 43.79 -7.31 17.76
CA PRO A 392 44.34 -7.19 19.10
C PRO A 392 44.27 -5.74 19.59
N VAL A 393 43.79 -5.55 20.81
CA VAL A 393 43.89 -4.28 21.53
C VAL A 393 45.07 -4.39 22.48
N TYR A 394 46.08 -3.56 22.26
CA TYR A 394 47.28 -3.55 23.09
C TYR A 394 47.13 -2.58 24.27
N ASN A 395 47.78 -2.95 25.36
CA ASN A 395 48.07 -2.11 26.50
C ASN A 395 49.59 -2.12 26.72
N VAL A 396 50.13 -1.22 27.55
CA VAL A 396 51.57 -1.10 27.78
C VAL A 396 51.90 -1.30 29.25
N SER A 397 52.91 -2.13 29.50
CA SER A 397 53.49 -2.37 30.83
C SER A 397 54.96 -1.91 30.86
N SER A 398 55.61 -2.04 32.01
CA SER A 398 57.07 -1.83 32.14
C SER A 398 57.90 -2.78 31.28
N ALA A 399 57.35 -3.92 30.84
CA ALA A 399 58.00 -4.88 29.94
C ALA A 399 57.72 -4.61 28.45
N GLY A 400 56.91 -3.60 28.13
CA GLY A 400 56.48 -3.26 26.76
C GLY A 400 55.00 -3.53 26.49
N PRO A 401 54.56 -3.39 25.22
CA PRO A 401 53.19 -3.66 24.81
C PRO A 401 52.79 -5.12 25.00
N TYR A 402 51.57 -5.35 25.49
CA TYR A 402 50.96 -6.67 25.61
C TYR A 402 49.51 -6.63 25.14
N VAL A 403 48.98 -7.77 24.68
CA VAL A 403 47.57 -7.87 24.27
C VAL A 403 46.69 -7.85 25.51
N HIS A 404 45.84 -6.83 25.63
CA HIS A 404 44.93 -6.67 26.75
C HIS A 404 43.55 -7.27 26.45
N SER A 405 43.04 -7.04 25.25
CA SER A 405 41.74 -7.55 24.81
C SER A 405 41.72 -7.69 23.28
N THR A 406 40.56 -8.04 22.73
CA THR A 406 40.32 -8.05 21.29
C THR A 406 39.19 -7.09 20.96
N ALA A 407 39.34 -6.33 19.89
CA ALA A 407 38.30 -5.49 19.33
C ALA A 407 37.66 -6.22 18.16
N ALA A 408 36.33 -6.37 18.19
CA ALA A 408 35.56 -6.84 17.06
C ALA A 408 35.11 -5.64 16.22
N VAL A 409 35.46 -5.64 14.95
CA VAL A 409 34.96 -4.66 13.98
C VAL A 409 33.94 -5.40 13.12
N PRO A 410 32.62 -5.29 13.38
CA PRO A 410 31.61 -5.94 12.55
C PRO A 410 31.29 -5.11 11.29
N PRO A 411 30.78 -5.75 10.21
CA PRO A 411 30.01 -5.04 9.21
C PRO A 411 28.70 -4.53 9.82
N VAL A 412 28.11 -3.48 9.26
CA VAL A 412 26.84 -2.91 9.75
C VAL A 412 25.91 -2.53 8.61
N PHE A 413 24.61 -2.62 8.85
CA PHE A 413 23.59 -1.96 8.03
C PHE A 413 23.23 -0.61 8.63
N PRO A 414 22.89 0.40 7.80
CA PRO A 414 22.35 1.65 8.32
C PRO A 414 21.02 1.38 9.03
N SER A 415 20.75 2.09 10.12
CA SER A 415 19.50 1.95 10.89
C SER A 415 18.27 2.49 10.17
N SER A 416 18.44 3.09 8.99
CA SER A 416 17.36 3.61 8.16
C SER A 416 17.79 3.59 6.69
N PRO A 417 16.87 3.34 5.74
CA PRO A 417 15.44 3.12 5.93
C PRO A 417 15.17 1.76 6.61
N ASN A 418 14.17 1.70 7.52
CA ASN A 418 13.86 0.45 8.23
C ASN A 418 13.24 -0.59 7.29
N THR A 419 12.36 -0.14 6.39
CA THR A 419 11.76 -0.98 5.35
C THR A 419 12.69 -1.07 4.15
N PHE A 420 13.17 -2.27 3.85
CA PHE A 420 14.07 -2.57 2.75
C PHE A 420 13.34 -2.75 1.42
N LEU A 421 12.26 -3.53 1.40
CA LEU A 421 11.41 -3.68 0.22
C LEU A 421 10.00 -4.14 0.60
N TRP A 422 9.06 -3.85 -0.30
CA TRP A 422 7.75 -4.46 -0.37
C TRP A 422 7.68 -5.37 -1.59
N ALA A 423 7.16 -6.59 -1.40
CA ALA A 423 6.97 -7.55 -2.48
C ALA A 423 5.52 -8.07 -2.51
N LEU A 424 4.89 -8.00 -3.68
CA LEU A 424 3.65 -8.71 -3.97
C LEU A 424 4.00 -10.05 -4.59
N ILE A 425 3.53 -11.15 -4.00
CA ILE A 425 3.83 -12.51 -4.47
C ILE A 425 2.56 -13.28 -4.82
N ASP A 426 2.65 -14.17 -5.80
CA ASP A 426 1.65 -15.21 -6.09
C ASP A 426 1.97 -16.45 -5.25
N LEU A 427 1.07 -16.79 -4.34
CA LEU A 427 1.22 -17.92 -3.42
C LEU A 427 1.08 -19.27 -4.14
N GLY A 428 0.25 -19.34 -5.19
CA GLY A 428 0.02 -20.57 -5.93
C GLY A 428 1.17 -20.92 -6.87
N GLN A 429 1.78 -19.90 -7.50
CA GLN A 429 2.92 -20.09 -8.39
C GLN A 429 4.28 -20.05 -7.67
N GLY A 430 4.35 -19.44 -6.49
CA GLY A 430 5.63 -19.15 -5.84
C GLY A 430 6.47 -18.18 -6.66
N ALA A 431 5.85 -17.10 -7.14
CA ALA A 431 6.48 -16.12 -8.02
C ALA A 431 6.26 -14.67 -7.53
N VAL A 432 7.25 -13.81 -7.75
CA VAL A 432 7.14 -12.38 -7.45
C VAL A 432 6.31 -11.73 -8.55
N VAL A 433 5.25 -11.04 -8.17
CA VAL A 433 4.40 -10.25 -9.07
C VAL A 433 4.92 -8.83 -9.19
N ALA A 434 5.37 -8.25 -8.07
CA ALA A 434 5.98 -6.93 -8.04
C ALA A 434 6.94 -6.80 -6.83
N SER A 435 7.99 -6.00 -6.99
CA SER A 435 8.94 -5.62 -5.92
C SER A 435 9.22 -4.12 -6.02
N THR A 436 9.22 -3.42 -4.88
CA THR A 436 9.58 -1.99 -4.86
C THR A 436 11.07 -1.77 -5.06
N ALA A 437 11.91 -2.80 -4.95
CA ALA A 437 13.35 -2.73 -5.14
C ALA A 437 13.79 -3.40 -6.46
N GLU A 438 14.91 -2.96 -7.00
CA GLU A 438 15.55 -3.59 -8.14
C GLU A 438 16.09 -5.00 -7.81
N PRO A 439 16.42 -5.83 -8.81
CA PRO A 439 16.97 -7.16 -8.57
C PRO A 439 18.30 -7.18 -7.80
N VAL A 440 19.08 -6.11 -7.91
CA VAL A 440 20.32 -5.93 -7.15
C VAL A 440 20.30 -4.56 -6.50
N VAL A 441 20.35 -4.54 -5.18
CA VAL A 441 20.48 -3.31 -4.39
C VAL A 441 21.92 -3.24 -3.89
N THR A 442 22.63 -2.16 -4.15
CA THR A 442 24.03 -2.00 -3.72
C THR A 442 24.12 -1.01 -2.57
N LEU A 443 24.53 -1.50 -1.40
CA LEU A 443 24.91 -0.69 -0.24
C LEU A 443 26.42 -0.51 -0.23
N THR A 444 26.88 0.72 -0.43
CA THR A 444 28.30 1.08 -0.27
C THR A 444 28.46 1.98 0.94
N LEU A 445 29.36 1.60 1.85
CA LEU A 445 29.63 2.32 3.08
C LEU A 445 31.14 2.49 3.29
N ALA A 446 31.58 3.73 3.47
CA ALA A 446 32.95 4.05 3.85
C ALA A 446 32.94 4.92 5.10
N GLU A 447 33.74 4.55 6.10
CA GLU A 447 33.90 5.37 7.31
C GLU A 447 35.10 6.32 7.16
N ALA A 448 34.90 7.58 7.58
CA ALA A 448 35.93 8.59 7.75
C ALA A 448 36.71 8.29 9.04
N THR A 449 37.33 7.11 9.10
CA THR A 449 38.31 6.65 10.12
C THR A 449 37.77 6.50 11.56
N GLY A 450 37.65 5.28 12.09
CA GLY A 450 37.54 5.07 13.54
C GLY A 450 37.87 3.64 13.94
N PRO A 451 38.87 3.46 14.82
CA PRO A 451 38.52 3.13 16.20
C PRO A 451 39.42 3.87 17.18
N GLU A 452 38.82 4.75 17.97
CA GLU A 452 39.48 5.58 18.98
C GLU A 452 40.74 6.33 18.50
N PRO A 453 40.71 7.67 18.42
CA PRO A 453 41.87 8.45 18.83
C PRO A 453 42.05 8.27 20.35
N GLY A 454 42.21 7.03 20.79
CA GLY A 454 42.40 6.65 22.16
C GLY A 454 43.82 7.00 22.49
N LEU A 455 44.08 8.29 22.76
CA LEU A 455 45.31 8.74 23.41
C LEU A 455 45.48 8.12 24.82
N SER A 456 44.59 7.21 25.19
CA SER A 456 44.38 6.62 26.46
C SER A 456 44.43 5.10 26.40
N VAL A 457 45.48 4.54 26.99
CA VAL A 457 45.44 3.17 27.50
C VAL A 457 44.41 3.10 28.63
N TYR A 458 43.53 2.10 28.60
CA TYR A 458 42.63 1.76 29.71
C TYR A 458 43.34 0.85 30.70
N LEU A 459 43.49 1.29 31.95
CA LEU A 459 43.89 0.43 33.05
C LEU A 459 42.74 -0.52 33.45
N PRO A 460 43.02 -1.66 34.12
CA PRO A 460 41.99 -2.55 34.67
C PRO A 460 41.00 -1.86 35.63
N ASP A 461 41.34 -0.68 36.15
CA ASP A 461 40.49 0.16 36.99
C ASP A 461 39.67 1.21 36.21
N GLY A 462 39.64 1.14 34.87
CA GLY A 462 38.83 1.96 33.98
C GLY A 462 39.42 3.33 33.63
N ARG A 463 40.68 3.60 33.97
CA ARG A 463 41.31 4.93 33.80
C ARG A 463 42.13 5.04 32.51
N SER A 464 42.15 6.25 31.94
CA SER A 464 42.86 6.65 30.71
C SER A 464 44.21 7.34 30.98
N GLY A 465 45.21 7.11 30.12
CA GLY A 465 46.52 7.80 30.21
C GLY A 465 47.49 7.57 29.06
N PHE A 466 48.66 8.19 29.15
CA PHE A 466 49.72 8.24 28.13
C PHE A 466 51.04 7.65 28.67
N LEU A 467 52.06 7.50 27.82
CA LEU A 467 53.41 7.14 28.27
C LEU A 467 54.25 8.39 28.54
N GLY A 468 54.73 8.53 29.75
CA GLY A 468 55.64 9.57 30.19
C GLY A 468 57.06 9.04 30.43
N ARG A 469 58.08 9.86 30.20
CA ARG A 469 59.41 9.66 30.77
C ARG A 469 60.02 10.98 31.22
N ASP A 470 60.78 10.93 32.31
CA ASP A 470 61.35 12.13 32.95
C ASP A 470 62.86 12.20 32.75
N THR A 471 63.36 13.42 32.57
CA THR A 471 64.79 13.82 32.63
C THR A 471 64.92 14.96 33.64
N SER A 472 65.90 14.92 34.53
CA SER A 472 66.18 15.99 35.49
C SER A 472 67.51 16.65 35.15
N ILE A 473 67.55 17.99 35.14
CA ILE A 473 68.75 18.79 34.93
C ILE A 473 69.01 19.60 36.20
N TYR A 474 70.18 19.41 36.80
CA TYR A 474 70.58 20.03 38.06
C TYR A 474 71.39 21.30 37.83
N HIS A 475 71.09 22.36 38.58
CA HIS A 475 71.75 23.67 38.51
C HIS A 475 72.16 24.13 39.91
N GLY A 476 73.43 24.50 40.09
CA GLY A 476 74.06 24.82 41.37
C GLY A 476 74.26 23.61 42.29
N GLY A 477 74.89 23.82 43.44
CA GLY A 477 75.15 22.76 44.42
C GLY A 477 76.22 21.75 43.98
N ASP A 478 76.18 20.56 44.57
CA ASP A 478 77.12 19.45 44.37
C ASP A 478 76.91 18.65 43.06
N ARG A 479 75.78 18.82 42.39
CA ARG A 479 75.37 18.12 41.15
C ARG A 479 75.19 19.10 39.98
N ASP A 480 75.79 20.29 40.05
CA ASP A 480 75.64 21.32 39.02
C ASP A 480 76.02 20.80 37.62
N GLY A 481 75.13 21.02 36.65
CA GLY A 481 75.30 20.56 35.26
C GLY A 481 75.02 19.06 35.05
N GLU A 482 74.70 18.30 36.08
CA GLU A 482 74.33 16.89 35.96
C GLU A 482 72.96 16.74 35.27
N VAL A 483 72.87 15.77 34.36
CA VAL A 483 71.62 15.36 33.71
C VAL A 483 71.31 13.92 34.10
N GLU A 484 70.20 13.72 34.79
CA GLU A 484 69.72 12.40 35.22
C GLU A 484 68.53 11.98 34.34
N GLY A 485 68.67 10.88 33.61
CA GLY A 485 67.67 10.37 32.67
C GLY A 485 68.07 10.47 31.19
N PRO A 486 67.12 10.31 30.25
CA PRO A 486 65.72 10.01 30.49
C PRO A 486 65.52 8.63 31.11
N GLY A 487 64.58 8.53 32.05
CA GLY A 487 64.13 7.24 32.59
C GLY A 487 63.41 6.37 31.54
N ALA A 488 62.99 5.17 31.95
CA ALA A 488 62.16 4.32 31.11
C ALA A 488 60.76 4.94 30.89
N TRP A 489 60.15 4.64 29.75
CA TRP A 489 58.75 4.98 29.50
C TRP A 489 57.86 4.30 30.56
N SER A 490 56.98 5.08 31.17
CA SER A 490 56.06 4.62 32.19
C SER A 490 54.68 5.26 32.01
N PHE A 491 53.64 4.63 32.55
CA PHE A 491 52.28 5.12 32.39
C PHE A 491 52.02 6.36 33.26
N ALA A 492 51.41 7.38 32.67
CA ALA A 492 50.97 8.60 33.33
C ALA A 492 49.49 8.89 33.00
N ARG A 493 48.76 9.44 33.97
CA ARG A 493 47.32 9.73 33.83
C ARG A 493 47.11 11.14 33.31
N PHE A 494 46.05 11.33 32.50
CA PHE A 494 45.59 12.67 32.18
C PHE A 494 45.05 13.38 33.44
N LEU A 495 45.32 14.68 33.52
CA LEU A 495 44.85 15.56 34.58
C LEU A 495 43.46 16.14 34.24
N PRO A 496 42.63 16.47 35.23
CA PRO A 496 41.33 17.09 35.00
C PRO A 496 41.46 18.51 34.39
N PRO A 497 40.51 18.95 33.56
CA PRO A 497 40.63 20.14 32.70
C PRO A 497 40.49 21.51 33.41
N SER A 498 40.41 21.58 34.73
CA SER A 498 40.07 22.80 35.48
C SER A 498 41.25 23.77 35.70
N THR A 499 42.07 24.01 34.68
CA THR A 499 43.40 24.66 34.83
C THR A 499 43.67 25.73 33.77
N THR A 500 44.52 26.71 34.09
CA THR A 500 45.10 27.63 33.09
C THR A 500 46.04 26.86 32.15
N LEU A 501 45.70 26.79 30.86
CA LEU A 501 46.50 26.13 29.83
C LEU A 501 47.57 27.08 29.27
N LEU A 502 48.83 26.63 29.25
CA LEU A 502 49.97 27.38 28.73
C LEU A 502 50.28 26.98 27.27
N THR A 503 50.34 25.66 27.02
CA THR A 503 50.69 25.09 25.71
C THR A 503 49.62 24.09 25.29
N VAL A 504 49.08 24.25 24.08
CA VAL A 504 48.13 23.30 23.49
C VAL A 504 48.69 22.82 22.16
N THR A 505 48.91 21.51 22.04
CA THR A 505 49.26 20.87 20.77
C THR A 505 48.00 20.37 20.08
N GLU A 506 47.82 20.69 18.80
CA GLU A 506 46.68 20.25 18.00
C GLU A 506 46.98 18.93 17.29
N MET A 507 46.04 17.99 17.33
CA MET A 507 46.06 16.73 16.58
C MET A 507 44.74 16.58 15.83
N ARG A 508 44.79 16.13 14.57
CA ARG A 508 43.59 15.96 13.74
C ARG A 508 43.15 14.50 13.62
N THR A 509 41.88 14.20 13.87
CA THR A 509 41.24 12.89 13.65
C THR A 509 39.78 13.04 13.23
N ASP A 510 39.41 12.49 12.07
CA ASP A 510 38.01 12.41 11.67
C ASP A 510 37.39 11.10 12.22
N SER A 511 36.07 11.03 12.34
CA SER A 511 35.33 9.84 12.76
C SER A 511 34.00 9.69 12.03
N GLY A 512 33.40 8.49 12.05
CA GLY A 512 32.03 8.27 11.58
C GLY A 512 31.89 7.92 10.09
N PHE A 513 30.68 7.97 9.54
CA PHE A 513 30.38 7.56 8.17
C PHE A 513 30.76 8.65 7.18
N ARG A 514 31.67 8.39 6.24
CA ARG A 514 32.07 9.37 5.22
C ARG A 514 31.12 9.36 4.03
N ASP A 515 30.87 8.17 3.52
CA ASP A 515 30.09 7.92 2.32
C ASP A 515 29.13 6.78 2.62
N VAL A 516 27.83 7.01 2.42
CA VAL A 516 26.78 6.00 2.50
C VAL A 516 25.91 6.14 1.26
N THR A 517 25.87 5.09 0.45
CA THR A 517 25.05 5.07 -0.77
C THR A 517 24.26 3.79 -0.84
N LEU A 518 23.04 3.90 -1.36
CA LEU A 518 22.11 2.80 -1.51
C LEU A 518 21.46 2.92 -2.90
N GLU A 519 21.96 2.11 -3.83
CA GLU A 519 21.55 2.11 -5.24
C GLU A 519 20.61 0.93 -5.51
N GLY A 520 19.60 1.12 -6.35
CA GLY A 520 18.61 0.08 -6.69
C GLY A 520 17.53 -0.20 -5.62
N PHE A 521 17.55 0.52 -4.48
CA PHE A 521 16.55 0.34 -3.41
C PHE A 521 15.11 0.65 -3.83
N LEU A 522 14.93 1.46 -4.86
CA LEU A 522 13.63 1.76 -5.46
C LEU A 522 13.66 1.42 -6.94
N GLU A 523 12.65 0.71 -7.41
CA GLU A 523 12.41 0.46 -8.83
C GLU A 523 12.34 1.80 -9.59
N PRO A 524 12.93 1.90 -10.81
CA PRO A 524 13.09 3.16 -11.53
C PRO A 524 11.85 4.04 -11.65
N THR A 525 10.67 3.48 -11.88
CA THR A 525 9.43 4.26 -12.07
C THR A 525 8.96 4.87 -10.76
N LEU A 526 9.04 4.10 -9.68
CA LEU A 526 8.74 4.56 -8.34
C LEU A 526 9.77 5.60 -7.86
N ARG A 527 11.05 5.34 -8.12
CA ARG A 527 12.15 6.28 -7.83
C ARG A 527 11.95 7.61 -8.52
N ALA A 528 11.57 7.61 -9.81
CA ALA A 528 11.31 8.83 -10.57
C ALA A 528 10.13 9.62 -9.98
N ALA A 529 8.99 8.96 -9.71
CA ALA A 529 7.83 9.61 -9.13
C ALA A 529 8.12 10.24 -7.74
N LEU A 530 8.92 9.56 -6.91
CA LEU A 530 9.35 10.07 -5.61
C LEU A 530 10.33 11.25 -5.76
N ALA A 531 11.25 11.18 -6.73
CA ALA A 531 12.16 12.29 -7.05
C ALA A 531 11.40 13.53 -7.51
N ASP A 532 10.42 13.36 -8.41
CA ASP A 532 9.59 14.44 -8.96
C ASP A 532 8.71 15.08 -7.89
N ALA A 533 8.28 14.29 -6.89
CA ALA A 533 7.62 14.82 -5.70
C ALA A 533 8.59 15.58 -4.76
N GLY A 534 9.90 15.52 -5.00
CA GLY A 534 10.92 16.13 -4.14
C GLY A 534 11.25 15.33 -2.89
N SER A 535 10.96 14.03 -2.86
CA SER A 535 11.34 13.16 -1.74
C SER A 535 12.84 12.86 -1.76
N ARG A 536 13.42 12.66 -0.56
CA ARG A 536 14.85 12.36 -0.41
C ARG A 536 15.15 10.91 -0.80
N LEU A 537 16.09 10.71 -1.73
CA LEU A 537 16.45 9.40 -2.28
C LEU A 537 17.90 8.97 -1.99
N HIS A 538 18.61 9.73 -1.18
CA HIS A 538 20.00 9.50 -0.82
C HIS A 538 20.22 9.80 0.66
N PHE A 539 21.29 9.26 1.22
CA PHE A 539 21.74 9.65 2.56
C PHE A 539 22.37 11.04 2.50
N GLU A 540 22.10 11.84 3.51
CA GLU A 540 22.87 13.05 3.80
C GLU A 540 23.79 12.75 4.96
N VAL A 541 25.08 13.03 4.74
CA VAL A 541 26.12 12.89 5.74
C VAL A 541 26.65 14.27 6.05
N THR A 542 26.61 14.66 7.32
CA THR A 542 27.12 15.96 7.77
C THR A 542 28.31 15.78 8.70
N GLY A 543 29.35 16.55 8.43
CA GLY A 543 30.54 16.62 9.28
C GLY A 543 30.39 17.69 10.35
N THR A 544 30.38 17.31 11.61
CA THR A 544 30.40 18.23 12.76
C THR A 544 31.82 18.34 13.32
N PRO A 545 32.37 19.55 13.47
CA PRO A 545 33.66 19.73 14.15
C PRO A 545 33.58 19.24 15.60
N THR A 546 34.45 18.32 15.98
CA THR A 546 34.60 17.83 17.35
C THR A 546 35.98 18.18 17.87
N SER A 547 36.09 18.43 19.18
CA SER A 547 37.38 18.72 19.82
C SER A 547 37.37 18.27 21.27
N HIS A 548 38.35 17.45 21.64
CA HIS A 548 38.58 16.99 23.01
C HIS A 548 39.97 17.41 23.48
N THR A 549 40.10 17.91 24.70
CA THR A 549 41.39 18.35 25.26
C THR A 549 41.81 17.41 26.38
N TYR A 550 43.04 16.89 26.29
CA TYR A 550 43.65 16.01 27.29
C TYR A 550 44.86 16.70 27.91
N VAL A 551 44.82 16.95 29.21
CA VAL A 551 45.91 17.62 29.95
C VAL A 551 46.93 16.58 30.39
N TYR A 552 48.18 16.67 29.92
CA TYR A 552 49.22 15.68 30.20
C TYR A 552 50.27 16.14 31.22
N GLY A 553 50.31 17.41 31.60
CA GLY A 553 51.25 17.88 32.61
C GLY A 553 51.02 19.32 33.06
N CYS A 554 51.47 19.68 34.26
CA CYS A 554 51.39 21.03 34.81
C CYS A 554 52.68 21.41 35.56
N GLU A 555 53.03 22.69 35.56
CA GLU A 555 54.19 23.20 36.29
C GLU A 555 54.01 23.15 37.81
N THR A 556 52.79 23.39 38.29
CA THR A 556 52.38 23.22 39.69
C THR A 556 51.25 22.20 39.74
N PHE A 557 51.21 21.33 40.76
CA PHE A 557 50.18 20.28 40.87
C PHE A 557 49.06 20.63 41.86
N PHE A 558 49.31 21.53 42.82
CA PHE A 558 48.33 21.95 43.82
C PHE A 558 48.53 23.43 44.23
N PRO A 559 47.66 24.36 43.80
CA PRO A 559 46.66 24.19 42.74
C PRO A 559 47.35 24.04 41.37
N PRO A 560 46.74 23.30 40.42
CA PRO A 560 47.34 23.09 39.11
C PRO A 560 47.36 24.37 38.27
N THR A 561 48.55 24.83 37.88
CA THR A 561 48.77 26.04 37.08
C THR A 561 49.77 25.77 35.96
N ASN A 562 49.67 26.54 34.87
CA ASN A 562 50.52 26.46 33.67
C ASN A 562 50.59 25.03 33.11
N CYS A 563 49.46 24.52 32.64
CA CYS A 563 49.35 23.14 32.16
C CYS A 563 49.56 23.02 30.65
N SER A 564 50.14 21.90 30.23
CA SER A 564 50.30 21.49 28.84
C SER A 564 49.27 20.43 28.47
N ALA A 565 48.65 20.61 27.31
CA ALA A 565 47.56 19.75 26.84
C ALA A 565 47.69 19.42 25.35
N ILE A 566 47.06 18.33 24.95
CA ILE A 566 46.82 18.00 23.55
C ILE A 566 45.32 18.17 23.26
N ARG A 567 45.01 18.91 22.21
CA ARG A 567 43.67 19.02 21.66
C ARG A 567 43.55 18.12 20.45
N VAL A 568 42.65 17.15 20.54
CA VAL A 568 42.28 16.26 19.45
C VAL A 568 41.04 16.86 18.81
N ALA A 569 41.24 17.50 17.66
CA ALA A 569 40.17 18.11 16.88
C ALA A 569 39.94 17.32 15.59
N GLY A 570 38.75 17.44 15.00
CA GLY A 570 38.50 16.90 13.67
C GLY A 570 37.03 16.93 13.33
N THR A 571 36.59 16.06 12.43
CA THR A 571 35.20 16.04 11.96
C THR A 571 34.55 14.69 12.27
N SER A 572 33.49 14.70 13.08
CA SER A 572 32.59 13.55 13.22
C SER A 572 31.56 13.61 12.11
N TRP A 573 31.56 12.60 11.24
CA TRP A 573 30.62 12.45 10.14
C TRP A 573 29.48 11.53 10.54
N GLU A 574 28.27 12.05 10.52
CA GLU A 574 27.08 11.33 10.93
C GLU A 574 26.04 11.38 9.80
N VAL A 575 25.28 10.30 9.67
CA VAL A 575 24.11 10.28 8.80
C VAL A 575 23.06 11.18 9.45
N THR A 576 22.85 12.35 8.89
CA THR A 576 21.88 13.34 9.39
C THR A 576 20.50 13.18 8.76
N ALA A 577 20.43 12.54 7.59
CA ALA A 577 19.18 12.12 7.00
C ALA A 577 19.34 10.83 6.19
N ALA A 578 18.36 9.94 6.33
CA ALA A 578 18.24 8.74 5.52
C ALA A 578 17.39 9.01 4.26
N PRO A 579 17.50 8.19 3.20
CA PRO A 579 16.50 8.19 2.15
C PRO A 579 15.11 7.89 2.73
N LEU A 580 14.07 8.30 2.01
CA LEU A 580 12.69 8.12 2.43
C LEU A 580 12.38 6.66 2.79
N GLU A 581 11.40 6.51 3.67
CA GLU A 581 10.86 5.21 4.06
C GLU A 581 9.48 5.01 3.41
N LEU A 582 9.28 3.84 2.79
CA LEU A 582 7.97 3.36 2.36
C LEU A 582 7.26 2.74 3.58
N THR A 583 6.48 3.56 4.28
CA THR A 583 5.95 3.23 5.60
C THR A 583 4.72 2.34 5.55
N ASP A 584 3.94 2.37 4.46
CA ASP A 584 2.70 1.60 4.35
C ASP A 584 2.34 1.30 2.90
N VAL A 585 1.68 0.17 2.67
CA VAL A 585 1.24 -0.29 1.35
C VAL A 585 -0.09 -1.04 1.44
N VAL A 586 -1.04 -0.67 0.58
CA VAL A 586 -2.31 -1.40 0.43
C VAL A 586 -2.55 -1.74 -1.03
N ARG A 587 -2.96 -2.98 -1.29
CA ARG A 587 -3.36 -3.43 -2.63
C ARG A 587 -4.76 -2.90 -2.97
N ALA A 588 -4.88 -2.18 -4.09
CA ALA A 588 -6.17 -1.78 -4.62
C ALA A 588 -6.81 -2.94 -5.41
N ARG A 589 -8.05 -3.30 -5.05
CA ARG A 589 -8.79 -4.42 -5.66
C ARG A 589 -9.15 -4.13 -7.14
N GLY A 590 -8.24 -4.40 -8.07
CA GLY A 590 -8.25 -3.87 -9.44
C GLY A 590 -9.13 -4.60 -10.49
N ALA A 591 -8.98 -4.18 -11.74
CA ALA A 591 -9.45 -4.93 -12.91
C ALA A 591 -8.58 -6.19 -13.11
N GLU A 592 -9.14 -7.24 -13.72
CA GLU A 592 -8.44 -8.51 -13.89
C GLU A 592 -7.11 -8.33 -14.64
N GLY A 593 -6.01 -8.81 -14.05
CA GLY A 593 -4.67 -8.77 -14.65
C GLY A 593 -3.87 -7.47 -14.46
N ALA A 594 -4.42 -6.44 -13.81
CA ALA A 594 -3.71 -5.18 -13.52
C ALA A 594 -3.63 -4.93 -12.01
N GLU A 595 -2.49 -5.32 -11.41
CA GLU A 595 -2.21 -5.04 -10.01
C GLU A 595 -1.91 -3.56 -9.81
N ARG A 596 -2.52 -2.97 -8.78
CA ARG A 596 -2.28 -1.59 -8.36
C ARG A 596 -2.08 -1.55 -6.85
N LEU A 597 -1.05 -0.83 -6.43
CA LEU A 597 -0.69 -0.64 -5.02
C LEU A 597 -0.78 0.84 -4.69
N ALA A 598 -1.45 1.17 -3.59
CA ALA A 598 -1.31 2.47 -2.96
C ALA A 598 -0.10 2.38 -2.01
N LEU A 599 0.85 3.30 -2.14
CA LEU A 599 2.05 3.37 -1.33
C LEU A 599 2.03 4.67 -0.51
N LEU A 600 2.46 4.60 0.74
CA LEU A 600 2.71 5.77 1.57
C LEU A 600 4.21 5.97 1.74
N ALA A 601 4.69 7.15 1.34
CA ALA A 601 6.08 7.57 1.46
C ALA A 601 6.12 9.04 1.88
N ASP A 602 6.80 9.34 2.99
CA ASP A 602 7.01 10.73 3.44
C ASP A 602 5.71 11.55 3.57
N GLY A 603 4.67 10.92 4.14
CA GLY A 603 3.33 11.53 4.27
C GLY A 603 2.57 11.71 2.95
N ARG A 604 3.05 11.14 1.85
CA ARG A 604 2.47 11.24 0.51
C ARG A 604 2.03 9.89 -0.03
N VAL A 605 0.93 9.90 -0.76
CA VAL A 605 0.27 8.72 -1.30
C VAL A 605 0.55 8.62 -2.78
N PHE A 606 1.11 7.49 -3.20
CA PHE A 606 1.40 7.17 -4.59
C PHE A 606 0.52 6.01 -5.06
N ALA A 607 0.06 6.07 -6.30
CA ALA A 607 -0.51 4.91 -6.98
C ALA A 607 0.58 4.30 -7.86
N TRP A 608 0.88 3.02 -7.65
CA TRP A 608 1.87 2.28 -8.41
C TRP A 608 1.23 1.11 -9.15
N GLU A 609 1.47 1.03 -10.45
CA GLU A 609 1.01 -0.01 -11.36
C GLU A 609 2.24 -0.72 -11.94
N PRO A 610 2.70 -1.82 -11.30
CA PRO A 610 3.96 -2.48 -11.66
C PRO A 610 4.01 -2.94 -13.12
N ALA A 611 2.93 -3.56 -13.60
CA ALA A 611 2.84 -4.07 -14.97
C ALA A 611 2.84 -2.96 -16.03
N ALA A 612 2.38 -1.76 -15.66
CA ALA A 612 2.36 -0.59 -16.54
C ALA A 612 3.62 0.27 -16.41
N ALA A 613 4.56 -0.10 -15.52
CA ALA A 613 5.77 0.69 -15.22
C ALA A 613 5.41 2.17 -14.91
N ARG A 614 4.38 2.37 -14.08
CA ARG A 614 3.80 3.69 -13.80
C ARG A 614 3.64 3.90 -12.31
N ALA A 615 4.11 5.05 -11.83
CA ALA A 615 3.90 5.52 -10.47
C ALA A 615 3.50 7.00 -10.51
N ASP A 616 2.44 7.38 -9.80
CA ASP A 616 1.95 8.76 -9.75
C ASP A 616 1.73 9.21 -8.30
N LEU A 617 2.15 10.42 -7.96
CA LEU A 617 1.71 11.09 -6.74
C LEU A 617 0.21 11.39 -6.82
N ARG A 618 -0.56 10.95 -5.81
CA ARG A 618 -2.02 11.09 -5.77
C ARG A 618 -2.50 12.05 -4.69
N ALA A 619 -1.83 12.08 -3.55
CA ALA A 619 -2.18 12.97 -2.45
C ALA A 619 -0.99 13.22 -1.52
N ALA A 620 -1.07 14.32 -0.76
CA ALA A 620 -0.18 14.61 0.36
C ALA A 620 -1.05 15.02 1.56
N PRO A 621 -1.74 14.06 2.21
CA PRO A 621 -2.55 14.35 3.40
C PRO A 621 -1.63 14.83 4.51
N GLY A 622 -1.52 16.14 4.71
CA GLY A 622 -0.61 16.72 5.70
C GLY A 622 -0.92 16.25 7.12
N GLY A 623 0.08 16.20 8.00
CA GLY A 623 -0.08 15.71 9.38
C GLY A 623 1.27 15.31 9.97
N GLU A 624 1.28 14.93 11.24
CA GLU A 624 2.44 14.33 11.93
C GLU A 624 2.52 12.81 11.73
N PHE A 625 1.38 12.15 11.45
CA PHE A 625 1.33 10.74 11.09
C PHE A 625 0.35 10.51 9.93
N ALA A 626 0.57 9.44 9.18
CA ALA A 626 -0.34 8.93 8.17
C ALA A 626 -0.19 7.41 8.02
N TYR A 627 -1.28 6.71 7.67
CA TYR A 627 -1.28 5.30 7.29
C TYR A 627 -2.45 4.99 6.35
N LEU A 628 -2.29 3.98 5.50
CA LEU A 628 -3.30 3.51 4.57
C LEU A 628 -4.29 2.61 5.32
N SER A 629 -5.59 2.89 5.21
CA SER A 629 -6.61 2.07 5.88
C SER A 629 -7.15 0.95 5.00
N ALA A 630 -7.56 1.28 3.79
CA ALA A 630 -8.20 0.36 2.86
C ALA A 630 -8.13 0.93 1.44
N ALA A 631 -8.24 0.06 0.44
CA ALA A 631 -8.37 0.46 -0.95
C ALA A 631 -9.42 -0.38 -1.65
N ALA A 632 -10.20 0.26 -2.52
CA ALA A 632 -11.22 -0.40 -3.33
C ALA A 632 -11.11 0.09 -4.77
N GLY A 633 -10.83 -0.82 -5.71
CA GLY A 633 -10.82 -0.54 -7.14
C GLY A 633 -9.81 0.53 -7.56
N ARG A 634 -10.29 1.77 -7.51
CA ARG A 634 -9.63 2.97 -7.96
C ARG A 634 -9.44 4.03 -6.89
N ASN A 635 -9.75 3.74 -5.64
CA ASN A 635 -9.61 4.68 -4.53
C ASN A 635 -8.93 4.04 -3.33
N ALA A 636 -8.20 4.85 -2.58
CA ALA A 636 -7.68 4.50 -1.27
C ALA A 636 -8.24 5.45 -0.20
N LEU A 637 -8.29 4.98 1.03
CA LEU A 637 -8.61 5.78 2.20
C LEU A 637 -7.37 5.85 3.09
N VAL A 638 -6.92 7.07 3.35
CA VAL A 638 -5.74 7.35 4.17
C VAL A 638 -6.19 7.99 5.46
N THR A 639 -5.70 7.51 6.59
CA THR A 639 -5.89 8.15 7.89
C THR A 639 -4.64 8.94 8.24
N PHE A 640 -4.83 10.16 8.71
CA PHE A 640 -3.73 11.06 9.04
C PHE A 640 -4.13 11.99 10.18
N GLY A 641 -3.16 12.60 10.84
CA GLY A 641 -3.48 13.46 11.96
C GLY A 641 -2.28 14.13 12.60
N VAL A 642 -2.56 14.85 13.68
CA VAL A 642 -1.57 15.48 14.55
C VAL A 642 -1.81 15.03 15.99
N PHE A 643 -0.74 14.88 16.78
CA PHE A 643 -0.87 14.40 18.16
C PHE A 643 -1.24 15.52 19.14
N ARG A 644 -0.96 16.80 18.82
CA ARG A 644 -1.17 17.92 19.75
C ARG A 644 -1.68 19.20 19.07
N PRO A 645 -2.95 19.61 19.28
CA PRO A 645 -4.03 18.82 19.88
C PRO A 645 -4.34 17.59 19.02
N GLU A 646 -4.79 16.49 19.62
CA GLU A 646 -5.11 15.28 18.87
C GLU A 646 -6.23 15.57 17.86
N ARG A 647 -5.95 15.32 16.58
CA ARG A 647 -6.92 15.41 15.50
C ARG A 647 -6.66 14.30 14.52
N ILE A 648 -7.67 13.46 14.30
CA ILE A 648 -7.65 12.37 13.32
C ILE A 648 -8.59 12.75 12.18
N SER A 649 -8.04 12.78 10.97
CA SER A 649 -8.73 13.08 9.73
C SER A 649 -8.47 11.96 8.72
N ARG A 650 -9.26 11.93 7.65
CA ARG A 650 -9.13 10.96 6.57
C ARG A 650 -9.21 11.62 5.21
N ALA A 651 -8.47 11.07 4.26
CA ALA A 651 -8.46 11.49 2.87
C ALA A 651 -8.97 10.36 1.99
N PHE A 652 -10.04 10.62 1.27
CA PHE A 652 -10.46 9.79 0.14
C PHE A 652 -9.59 10.17 -1.06
N VAL A 653 -8.74 9.24 -1.52
CA VAL A 653 -7.73 9.49 -2.55
C VAL A 653 -8.07 8.70 -3.81
N PRO A 654 -8.44 9.36 -4.91
CA PRO A 654 -8.52 8.72 -6.22
C PRO A 654 -7.13 8.22 -6.64
N LEU A 655 -7.00 6.96 -7.00
CA LEU A 655 -5.75 6.34 -7.47
C LEU A 655 -5.59 6.42 -8.99
N GLU A 656 -6.64 6.82 -9.72
CA GLU A 656 -6.61 7.01 -11.17
C GLU A 656 -7.29 8.32 -11.59
N GLY A 657 -6.99 8.78 -12.80
CA GLY A 657 -7.55 10.02 -13.35
C GLY A 657 -7.05 11.30 -12.68
N ALA A 658 -7.67 12.43 -13.01
CA ALA A 658 -7.29 13.77 -12.53
C ALA A 658 -8.09 14.25 -11.30
N GLY A 659 -8.74 13.33 -10.57
CA GLY A 659 -9.52 13.69 -9.39
C GLY A 659 -8.65 14.03 -8.18
N ASP A 660 -9.00 15.11 -7.47
CA ASP A 660 -8.33 15.52 -6.24
C ASP A 660 -8.75 14.69 -5.02
N ALA A 661 -7.86 14.57 -4.05
CA ALA A 661 -8.17 13.95 -2.77
C ALA A 661 -9.12 14.82 -1.95
N VAL A 662 -10.09 14.18 -1.27
CA VAL A 662 -11.05 14.86 -0.41
C VAL A 662 -10.80 14.49 1.05
N SER A 663 -10.40 15.48 1.84
CA SER A 663 -10.11 15.30 3.27
C SER A 663 -11.29 15.70 4.16
N PHE A 664 -11.53 14.94 5.22
CA PHE A 664 -12.59 15.17 6.19
C PHE A 664 -12.20 14.69 7.60
N ASP A 665 -12.87 15.19 8.62
CA ASP A 665 -12.66 14.76 10.01
C ASP A 665 -13.41 13.44 10.28
N ASP A 666 -12.72 12.47 10.90
CA ASP A 666 -13.26 11.15 11.27
C ASP A 666 -12.53 10.62 12.52
N PRO A 667 -12.79 11.22 13.70
CA PRO A 667 -12.07 10.87 14.93
C PRO A 667 -12.32 9.43 15.41
N GLU A 668 -13.43 8.82 14.99
CA GLU A 668 -13.81 7.46 15.36
C GLU A 668 -13.30 6.40 14.36
N ILE A 669 -12.67 6.83 13.25
CA ILE A 669 -12.20 5.95 12.17
C ILE A 669 -13.35 5.06 11.65
N ALA A 670 -14.54 5.64 11.53
CA ALA A 670 -15.78 4.92 11.30
C ALA A 670 -16.04 4.60 9.82
N PHE A 671 -15.30 5.24 8.91
CA PHE A 671 -15.45 5.05 7.47
C PHE A 671 -14.59 3.89 6.90
N THR A 672 -15.01 3.33 5.78
CA THR A 672 -14.17 2.51 4.91
C THR A 672 -14.48 2.81 3.46
N VAL A 673 -13.58 2.48 2.53
CA VAL A 673 -13.81 2.69 1.10
C VAL A 673 -14.31 1.40 0.46
N LEU A 674 -15.43 1.48 -0.26
CA LEU A 674 -16.04 0.37 -0.96
C LEU A 674 -16.23 0.67 -2.44
N ALA A 675 -16.05 -0.35 -3.27
CA ALA A 675 -16.18 -0.23 -4.71
C ALA A 675 -17.61 0.21 -5.11
N PRO A 676 -17.78 0.97 -6.21
CA PRO A 676 -16.71 1.59 -6.98
C PRO A 676 -16.04 2.79 -6.26
N ASP A 677 -16.80 3.68 -5.60
CA ASP A 677 -16.30 4.95 -5.04
C ASP A 677 -17.02 5.44 -3.77
N HIS A 678 -17.50 4.52 -2.94
CA HIS A 678 -18.35 4.90 -1.80
C HIS A 678 -17.51 4.93 -0.52
N LEU A 679 -17.72 5.98 0.28
CA LEU A 679 -17.37 5.95 1.69
C LEU A 679 -18.50 5.25 2.43
N TYR A 680 -18.22 4.14 3.11
CA TYR A 680 -19.20 3.43 3.93
C TYR A 680 -18.96 3.72 5.40
N HIS A 681 -19.97 4.26 6.08
CA HIS A 681 -19.93 4.54 7.52
C HIS A 681 -20.48 3.33 8.27
N ALA A 682 -19.58 2.51 8.84
CA ALA A 682 -19.93 1.23 9.43
C ALA A 682 -20.96 1.34 10.58
N PRO A 683 -20.89 2.31 11.50
CA PRO A 683 -21.87 2.44 12.59
C PRO A 683 -23.29 2.73 12.12
N THR A 684 -23.47 3.51 11.05
CA THR A 684 -24.81 3.85 10.54
C THR A 684 -25.30 2.95 9.40
N GLY A 685 -24.41 2.15 8.81
CA GLY A 685 -24.71 1.31 7.67
C GLY A 685 -25.07 2.07 6.38
N ARG A 686 -24.44 3.24 6.13
CA ARG A 686 -24.78 4.12 5.00
C ARG A 686 -23.58 4.44 4.11
N PHE A 687 -23.83 4.60 2.81
CA PHE A 687 -22.86 5.23 1.93
C PHE A 687 -22.87 6.74 2.06
N HIS A 688 -21.72 7.31 1.77
CA HIS A 688 -21.46 8.73 1.67
C HIS A 688 -20.67 8.98 0.39
N ARG A 689 -20.88 10.14 -0.23
CA ARG A 689 -19.97 10.68 -1.23
C ARG A 689 -18.80 11.37 -0.52
N PRO A 690 -17.57 11.31 -1.08
CA PRO A 690 -16.46 12.12 -0.61
C PRO A 690 -16.81 13.61 -0.70
N ALA A 691 -16.90 14.27 0.46
CA ALA A 691 -17.12 15.70 0.63
C ALA A 691 -16.63 16.12 2.03
N THR A 692 -16.58 17.42 2.31
CA THR A 692 -16.17 17.94 3.62
C THR A 692 -17.31 18.77 4.22
N PRO A 693 -18.14 18.19 5.12
CA PRO A 693 -18.14 16.80 5.60
C PRO A 693 -18.73 15.79 4.58
N PRO A 694 -18.51 14.47 4.77
CA PRO A 694 -19.00 13.45 3.83
C PRO A 694 -20.52 13.47 3.66
N ALA A 695 -20.98 13.57 2.41
CA ALA A 695 -22.40 13.74 2.10
C ALA A 695 -23.12 12.37 2.09
N ARG A 696 -24.05 12.17 3.03
CA ARG A 696 -24.78 10.91 3.17
C ARG A 696 -25.62 10.59 1.92
N LEU A 697 -25.64 9.32 1.54
CA LEU A 697 -26.46 8.77 0.48
C LEU A 697 -27.64 7.94 1.04
N PRO A 698 -28.76 7.89 0.31
CA PRO A 698 -29.95 7.14 0.72
C PRO A 698 -29.81 5.62 0.56
N LEU A 699 -28.89 5.19 -0.31
CA LEU A 699 -28.56 3.78 -0.55
C LEU A 699 -27.18 3.48 0.06
N PRO A 700 -26.91 2.23 0.46
CA PRO A 700 -27.78 1.06 0.39
C PRO A 700 -28.75 1.01 1.59
N ALA A 701 -29.59 -0.01 1.61
CA ALA A 701 -30.21 -0.48 2.85
C ALA A 701 -29.10 -0.89 3.84
N PRO A 702 -29.26 -0.59 5.14
CA PRO A 702 -28.28 -0.97 6.13
C PRO A 702 -28.27 -2.50 6.30
N LEU A 703 -27.16 -3.00 6.83
CA LEU A 703 -27.07 -4.38 7.26
C LEU A 703 -28.08 -4.64 8.39
N VAL A 704 -28.60 -5.88 8.45
CA VAL A 704 -29.41 -6.29 9.61
C VAL A 704 -28.59 -6.13 10.90
N GLU A 705 -29.24 -5.79 12.00
CA GLU A 705 -28.58 -5.75 13.30
C GLU A 705 -28.02 -7.13 13.65
N ALA A 706 -26.77 -7.16 14.12
CA ALA A 706 -26.12 -8.33 14.67
C ALA A 706 -25.69 -8.03 16.11
N PRO A 707 -25.76 -9.00 17.02
CA PRO A 707 -25.45 -8.78 18.43
C PRO A 707 -23.94 -8.61 18.66
N GLY A 708 -23.52 -7.37 18.97
CA GLY A 708 -22.15 -7.04 19.37
C GLY A 708 -21.36 -6.27 18.31
N THR A 709 -20.17 -5.80 18.69
CA THR A 709 -19.18 -5.25 17.77
C THR A 709 -18.28 -6.39 17.28
N HIS A 710 -18.21 -6.56 15.97
CA HIS A 710 -17.45 -7.66 15.37
C HIS A 710 -16.34 -7.11 14.46
N PRO A 711 -15.12 -7.68 14.51
CA PRO A 711 -14.15 -7.45 13.45
C PRO A 711 -14.67 -8.11 12.17
N GLY A 712 -14.76 -7.33 11.08
CA GLY A 712 -15.30 -7.80 9.81
C GLY A 712 -14.73 -7.04 8.61
N ASP A 713 -14.87 -7.65 7.44
CA ASP A 713 -14.54 -7.02 6.15
C ASP A 713 -15.82 -6.74 5.36
N TYR A 714 -15.88 -5.57 4.74
CA TYR A 714 -17.05 -5.09 4.02
C TYR A 714 -16.83 -5.17 2.51
N HIS A 715 -17.91 -5.44 1.79
CA HIS A 715 -17.91 -5.43 0.34
C HIS A 715 -19.21 -4.87 -0.20
N ALA A 716 -19.16 -4.30 -1.40
CA ALA A 716 -20.31 -3.73 -2.07
C ALA A 716 -20.58 -4.48 -3.37
N ILE A 717 -21.79 -5.02 -3.51
CA ILE A 717 -22.24 -5.75 -4.69
C ILE A 717 -23.31 -4.96 -5.43
N ARG A 718 -23.31 -5.09 -6.76
CA ARG A 718 -24.40 -4.57 -7.59
C ARG A 718 -25.53 -5.60 -7.61
N LEU A 719 -26.75 -5.12 -7.38
CA LEU A 719 -27.96 -5.91 -7.45
C LEU A 719 -28.32 -6.20 -8.91
N PRO A 720 -28.83 -7.41 -9.22
CA PRO A 720 -29.10 -7.87 -10.59
C PRO A 720 -30.22 -7.14 -11.30
#